data_AF-A0A4Y1WUQ1-F1
#
_entry.id   AF-A0A4Y1WUQ1-F1
#
_cell.length_a   1.000
_cell.length_b   1.000
_cell.length_c   1.000
_cell.angle_alpha   90.00
_cell.angle_beta   90.00
_cell.angle_gamma   90.00
#
_symmetry.space_group_name_H-M   'P 1'
#
loop_
_entity.id
_entity.type
_entity.pdbx_description
1 polymer ?
#
loop_
_entity_poly.entity_id
_entity_poly.type
_entity_poly.pdbx_seq_one_letter_code
_entity_poly.pdbx_strand_id
1 'polypeptide(L)'
;MRRFYLVAILLASVGCERIEPDEAQSPLRPSEETPALMKVHARVDETRTSLGGPRGTEVRWSAGDAIALWGEDSPACRRYAIDDRFAGGTSADFTGEAFESAVYYACYPYRPDAVAEGAGVTTTLPAVQPFGGSRTFAAGISPMTARSTRADDLRFTSVCGVVRLQLTGTATIRSIRLTTLDGAPLAGRMRFEWTAAGGWTVRSVDAGHPSILLDCGAGGAALSGGDPVVFCLVVPPGSYRGWRFTITDTEGGQMVRETSQAEVVLTANHIKTYNPIAYAATEPAPVALDASATANCYVVARAGRYEFDATTMGNGAVTPPDAAYTAGSTCGKADGIVPEALRPVTAKLLWQTAPNLIGEVSLGEEGRIRFTTADPFVEGNAVVAACDADGAILWSWHLWLTSADLEGALHRYALPYEGLGAAAVMDRNLGALAAAWQGADNASSYGMFYQWGRKDPFVPFRSSQERMAVYDAAGAELADDSEASAAFDAAPGWHLADGERLGAAATMEAAVRYPMNFITEIPESTGASYPNWYYVAAGDRLKDDLWGCTDALSDVGEKSIYDPCPPGYRVSHRFVWTAFAPTADAPFSQWYKQGTSVSANDGLVFTVEGQEIYYPAAGMLFGTTGAARFTKSGWYVWSASPYAPDSPKAGAFVLETIQKKLLGSAARSCGAQVRCMRE
;
A
#
# COMPACT_ATOMS: atom_id res chain seq x y z
N MET A 1 -7.58 -51.45 40.99
CA MET A 1 -7.60 -52.84 41.50
C MET A 1 -7.69 -53.78 40.30
N ARG A 2 -6.66 -54.66 40.12
CA ARG A 2 -6.62 -55.96 39.37
C ARG A 2 -7.27 -56.02 37.97
N ARG A 3 -6.76 -56.65 36.92
CA ARG A 3 -5.63 -57.53 36.53
C ARG A 3 -5.83 -57.71 35.00
N PHE A 4 -4.84 -57.46 34.16
CA PHE A 4 -4.06 -58.49 33.44
C PHE A 4 -4.81 -59.44 32.47
N TYR A 5 -4.41 -59.35 31.19
CA TYR A 5 -3.80 -60.41 30.35
C TYR A 5 -4.58 -61.23 29.29
N LEU A 6 -3.87 -61.34 28.14
CA LEU A 6 -3.66 -62.46 27.20
C LEU A 6 -4.79 -62.79 26.18
N VAL A 7 -4.53 -62.65 24.86
CA VAL A 7 -3.99 -63.69 23.91
C VAL A 7 -5.10 -64.64 23.42
N ALA A 8 -5.15 -65.18 22.22
CA ALA A 8 -4.60 -64.93 20.89
C ALA A 8 -5.21 -66.01 19.96
N ILE A 9 -5.01 -65.84 18.65
CA ILE A 9 -4.63 -66.90 17.69
C ILE A 9 -5.67 -67.91 17.14
N LEU A 10 -5.48 -68.13 15.82
CA LEU A 10 -5.81 -69.23 14.88
C LEU A 10 -7.27 -69.34 14.38
N LEU A 11 -7.57 -68.95 13.13
CA LEU A 11 -7.40 -69.70 11.85
C LEU A 11 -8.25 -70.98 11.78
N ALA A 12 -9.28 -70.94 10.94
CA ALA A 12 -9.83 -72.13 10.29
C ALA A 12 -10.24 -71.79 8.84
N SER A 13 -9.88 -72.71 7.97
CA SER A 13 -9.80 -72.73 6.51
C SER A 13 -11.10 -73.05 5.76
N VAL A 14 -11.02 -72.92 4.42
CA VAL A 14 -11.86 -73.56 3.36
C VAL A 14 -13.22 -72.89 3.11
N GLY A 15 -13.70 -72.58 1.91
CA GLY A 15 -13.25 -72.80 0.53
C GLY A 15 -14.25 -72.10 -0.43
N CYS A 16 -13.86 -71.99 -1.71
CA CYS A 16 -14.65 -71.36 -2.78
C CYS A 16 -16.01 -72.03 -3.02
N GLU A 17 -17.08 -71.26 -3.27
CA GLU A 17 -17.65 -71.08 -4.61
C GLU A 17 -18.82 -70.06 -4.64
N ARG A 18 -18.70 -69.22 -5.68
CA ARG A 18 -19.53 -68.18 -6.30
C ARG A 18 -21.07 -68.29 -6.18
N ILE A 19 -21.72 -67.23 -5.68
CA ILE A 19 -23.05 -66.74 -6.10
C ILE A 19 -23.04 -65.20 -6.01
N GLU A 20 -23.38 -64.51 -7.10
CA GLU A 20 -23.43 -63.04 -7.19
C GLU A 20 -24.61 -62.46 -6.39
N PRO A 21 -24.45 -61.29 -5.74
CA PRO A 21 -25.57 -60.46 -5.35
C PRO A 21 -25.63 -59.17 -6.18
N ASP A 22 -26.78 -59.04 -6.83
CA ASP A 22 -27.62 -57.88 -7.09
C ASP A 22 -27.06 -56.45 -6.91
N GLU A 23 -27.45 -55.62 -7.88
CA GLU A 23 -27.09 -54.23 -8.10
C GLU A 23 -27.29 -53.34 -6.86
N ALA A 24 -26.19 -52.75 -6.37
CA ALA A 24 -26.22 -51.50 -5.62
C ALA A 24 -25.56 -50.41 -6.46
N GLN A 25 -26.37 -49.49 -6.97
CA GLN A 25 -25.94 -48.29 -7.70
C GLN A 25 -24.90 -47.50 -6.89
N SER A 26 -23.70 -47.37 -7.45
CA SER A 26 -22.75 -46.33 -7.02
C SER A 26 -23.22 -44.98 -7.56
N PRO A 27 -23.18 -43.89 -6.77
CA PRO A 27 -23.46 -42.57 -7.30
C PRO A 27 -22.39 -42.21 -8.35
N LEU A 28 -22.86 -41.91 -9.55
CA LEU A 28 -22.06 -41.40 -10.66
C LEU A 28 -21.22 -40.21 -10.17
N ARG A 29 -19.89 -40.35 -10.22
CA ARG A 29 -19.02 -39.18 -10.25
C ARG A 29 -19.38 -38.38 -11.51
N PRO A 30 -19.58 -37.06 -11.45
CA PRO A 30 -19.63 -36.27 -12.66
C PRO A 30 -18.29 -36.45 -13.37
N SER A 31 -18.33 -36.91 -14.62
CA SER A 31 -17.19 -36.75 -15.51
C SER A 31 -16.99 -35.25 -15.70
N GLU A 32 -15.86 -34.71 -15.28
CA GLU A 32 -15.38 -33.43 -15.78
C GLU A 32 -15.22 -33.58 -17.30
N GLU A 33 -16.23 -33.16 -18.07
CA GLU A 33 -16.06 -32.96 -19.50
C GLU A 33 -14.95 -31.94 -19.69
N THR A 34 -13.83 -32.37 -20.26
CA THR A 34 -12.77 -31.44 -20.64
C THR A 34 -13.37 -30.47 -21.67
N PRO A 35 -13.35 -29.15 -21.42
CA PRO A 35 -13.97 -28.20 -22.33
C PRO A 35 -13.34 -28.35 -23.72
N ALA A 36 -14.17 -28.38 -24.75
CA ALA A 36 -13.72 -28.46 -26.13
C ALA A 36 -12.80 -27.26 -26.43
N LEU A 37 -11.66 -27.52 -27.08
CA LEU A 37 -10.68 -26.50 -27.42
C LEU A 37 -10.86 -26.04 -28.87
N MET A 38 -10.69 -24.75 -29.09
CA MET A 38 -10.71 -24.10 -30.39
C MET A 38 -9.36 -23.46 -30.67
N LYS A 39 -8.91 -23.63 -31.91
CA LYS A 39 -7.68 -23.05 -32.42
C LYS A 39 -8.02 -21.82 -33.26
N VAL A 40 -7.43 -20.68 -32.94
CA VAL A 40 -7.54 -19.45 -33.71
C VAL A 40 -6.20 -19.07 -34.30
N HIS A 41 -6.23 -18.48 -35.50
CA HIS A 41 -5.03 -18.10 -36.21
C HIS A 41 -4.94 -16.58 -36.26
N ALA A 42 -3.92 -16.03 -35.62
CA ALA A 42 -3.71 -14.60 -35.51
C ALA A 42 -2.54 -14.15 -36.41
N ARG A 43 -2.72 -13.02 -37.11
CA ARG A 43 -1.71 -12.40 -37.96
C ARG A 43 -1.60 -10.91 -37.64
N VAL A 44 -0.38 -10.40 -37.70
CA VAL A 44 -0.09 -8.97 -37.69
C VAL A 44 0.12 -8.56 -39.16
N ASP A 45 -0.72 -7.66 -39.69
CA ASP A 45 -0.68 -7.30 -41.12
C ASP A 45 0.64 -6.60 -41.52
N GLU A 46 1.20 -6.96 -42.69
CA GLU A 46 2.51 -6.51 -43.21
C GLU A 46 2.59 -5.01 -43.53
N THR A 47 1.46 -4.34 -43.76
CA THR A 47 1.44 -2.91 -44.08
C THR A 47 1.45 -2.06 -42.82
N ARG A 48 2.52 -2.15 -41.99
CA ARG A 48 2.82 -1.14 -40.95
C ARG A 48 4.11 -1.42 -40.18
N THR A 49 4.88 -0.35 -39.92
CA THR A 49 6.16 -0.34 -39.20
C THR A 49 6.00 -0.41 -37.67
N SER A 50 6.46 -1.48 -37.03
CA SER A 50 6.67 -1.61 -35.57
C SER A 50 7.48 -2.90 -35.27
N LEU A 51 8.42 -2.95 -34.29
CA LEU A 51 9.82 -3.42 -34.46
C LEU A 51 10.23 -4.89 -34.15
N GLY A 52 11.05 -5.44 -35.08
CA GLY A 52 11.72 -6.76 -35.17
C GLY A 52 12.41 -6.94 -36.56
N GLY A 53 13.51 -7.69 -36.68
CA GLY A 53 14.30 -7.85 -37.92
C GLY A 53 15.56 -6.96 -38.02
N PRO A 54 16.41 -7.08 -39.08
CA PRO A 54 17.72 -6.40 -39.18
C PRO A 54 17.70 -4.87 -39.10
N ARG A 55 16.51 -4.26 -39.25
CA ARG A 55 16.26 -2.82 -39.13
C ARG A 55 15.36 -2.44 -37.94
N GLY A 56 14.89 -3.43 -37.16
CA GLY A 56 13.94 -3.26 -36.07
C GLY A 56 12.57 -2.77 -36.58
N THR A 57 11.82 -3.55 -37.35
CA THR A 57 10.56 -3.07 -37.98
C THR A 57 9.33 -4.02 -37.99
N GLU A 58 9.37 -5.21 -37.38
CA GLU A 58 8.25 -6.20 -37.23
C GLU A 58 7.78 -6.55 -35.77
N VAL A 59 6.49 -6.37 -35.44
CA VAL A 59 5.90 -6.89 -34.18
C VAL A 59 5.68 -8.39 -34.33
N ARG A 60 6.25 -9.14 -33.39
CA ARG A 60 6.24 -10.61 -33.41
C ARG A 60 5.55 -11.13 -32.17
N TRP A 61 4.80 -12.21 -32.36
CA TRP A 61 4.26 -12.98 -31.24
C TRP A 61 5.42 -13.61 -30.47
N SER A 62 5.35 -13.57 -29.15
CA SER A 62 6.35 -14.09 -28.22
C SER A 62 5.79 -15.30 -27.46
N ALA A 63 6.68 -16.16 -26.96
CA ALA A 63 6.28 -17.25 -26.09
C ALA A 63 5.57 -16.69 -24.84
N GLY A 64 4.48 -17.33 -24.43
CA GLY A 64 3.61 -16.91 -23.33
C GLY A 64 2.56 -15.85 -23.70
N ASP A 65 2.52 -15.36 -24.94
CA ASP A 65 1.48 -14.44 -25.37
C ASP A 65 0.08 -15.06 -25.25
N ALA A 66 -0.90 -14.23 -24.89
CA ALA A 66 -2.30 -14.62 -24.87
C ALA A 66 -3.17 -13.47 -25.38
N ILE A 67 -4.29 -13.83 -26.01
CA ILE A 67 -5.31 -12.90 -26.51
C ILE A 67 -6.63 -13.13 -25.77
N ALA A 68 -7.40 -12.07 -25.62
CA ALA A 68 -8.80 -12.13 -25.23
C ALA A 68 -9.67 -12.24 -26.49
N LEU A 69 -10.67 -13.12 -26.46
CA LEU A 69 -11.60 -13.35 -27.57
C LEU A 69 -13.05 -13.30 -27.07
N TRP A 70 -13.89 -12.56 -27.79
CA TRP A 70 -15.33 -12.42 -27.54
C TRP A 70 -16.12 -12.78 -28.79
N GLY A 71 -17.35 -13.25 -28.58
CA GLY A 71 -18.37 -13.33 -29.62
C GLY A 71 -19.27 -12.10 -29.61
N GLU A 72 -19.93 -11.86 -30.74
CA GLU A 72 -21.02 -10.89 -30.86
C GLU A 72 -22.02 -11.04 -29.71
N ASP A 73 -22.36 -9.91 -29.07
CA ASP A 73 -23.28 -9.79 -27.93
C ASP A 73 -22.91 -10.62 -26.68
N SER A 74 -21.69 -11.14 -26.57
CA SER A 74 -21.22 -11.91 -25.42
C SER A 74 -20.21 -11.11 -24.57
N PRO A 75 -20.49 -10.86 -23.27
CA PRO A 75 -19.52 -10.20 -22.40
C PRO A 75 -18.38 -11.13 -21.92
N ALA A 76 -18.43 -12.43 -22.25
CA ALA A 76 -17.50 -13.42 -21.75
C ALA A 76 -16.10 -13.26 -22.37
N CYS A 77 -15.14 -12.79 -21.56
CA CYS A 77 -13.72 -12.65 -21.93
C CYS A 77 -13.01 -14.00 -21.88
N ARG A 78 -12.82 -14.64 -23.05
CA ARG A 78 -12.16 -15.94 -23.13
C ARG A 78 -10.67 -15.78 -23.42
N ARG A 79 -9.84 -16.49 -22.66
CA ARG A 79 -8.39 -16.50 -22.83
C ARG A 79 -7.97 -17.52 -23.87
N TYR A 80 -7.19 -17.09 -24.85
CA TYR A 80 -6.56 -17.95 -25.85
C TYR A 80 -5.04 -17.78 -25.74
N ALA A 81 -4.32 -18.86 -25.44
CA ALA A 81 -2.87 -18.83 -25.25
C ALA A 81 -2.14 -19.28 -26.51
N ILE A 82 -1.01 -18.65 -26.80
CA ILE A 82 -0.15 -19.07 -27.91
C ILE A 82 0.38 -20.48 -27.64
N ASP A 83 0.56 -21.25 -28.71
CA ASP A 83 1.45 -22.40 -28.66
C ASP A 83 2.89 -21.93 -28.89
N ASP A 84 3.69 -21.92 -27.82
CA ASP A 84 5.07 -21.40 -27.81
C ASP A 84 5.98 -21.98 -28.90
N ARG A 85 5.65 -23.16 -29.44
CA ARG A 85 6.37 -23.77 -30.58
C ARG A 85 6.30 -22.92 -31.86
N PHE A 86 5.30 -22.04 -31.95
CA PHE A 86 5.07 -21.15 -33.08
C PHE A 86 5.34 -19.67 -32.75
N ALA A 87 5.97 -19.38 -31.59
CA ALA A 87 6.40 -18.04 -31.24
C ALA A 87 7.54 -17.53 -32.15
N GLY A 88 7.67 -16.21 -32.24
CA GLY A 88 8.74 -15.50 -32.97
C GLY A 88 8.38 -15.05 -34.38
N GLY A 89 7.18 -15.36 -34.87
CA GLY A 89 6.65 -14.95 -36.18
C GLY A 89 5.64 -13.79 -36.11
N THR A 90 5.27 -13.27 -37.28
CA THR A 90 4.18 -12.29 -37.46
C THR A 90 2.80 -12.94 -37.50
N SER A 91 2.74 -14.28 -37.50
CA SER A 91 1.53 -15.07 -37.37
C SER A 91 1.73 -16.19 -36.37
N ALA A 92 0.72 -16.49 -35.57
CA ALA A 92 0.76 -17.57 -34.60
C ALA A 92 -0.62 -18.18 -34.37
N ASP A 93 -0.62 -19.40 -33.85
CA ASP A 93 -1.82 -20.11 -33.45
C ASP A 93 -2.04 -19.98 -31.95
N PHE A 94 -3.28 -19.72 -31.56
CA PHE A 94 -3.70 -19.62 -30.17
C PHE A 94 -4.80 -20.65 -29.89
N THR A 95 -4.80 -21.20 -28.68
CA THR A 95 -5.77 -22.22 -28.26
C THR A 95 -6.50 -21.77 -26.99
N GLY A 96 -7.82 -21.96 -26.97
CA GLY A 96 -8.69 -21.59 -25.86
C GLY A 96 -10.01 -22.35 -25.90
N GLU A 97 -10.92 -22.00 -24.99
CA GLU A 97 -12.26 -22.61 -24.90
C GLU A 97 -13.07 -22.36 -26.18
N ALA A 98 -13.64 -23.42 -26.76
CA ALA A 98 -14.40 -23.37 -28.00
C ALA A 98 -15.75 -22.65 -27.83
N PHE A 99 -16.05 -21.78 -28.79
CA PHE A 99 -17.38 -21.18 -28.97
C PHE A 99 -17.57 -20.73 -30.41
N GLU A 100 -18.82 -20.59 -30.83
CA GLU A 100 -19.17 -20.06 -32.15
C GLU A 100 -19.79 -18.66 -32.03
N SER A 101 -19.48 -17.79 -32.98
CA SER A 101 -20.09 -16.49 -33.13
C SER A 101 -20.07 -16.03 -34.59
N ALA A 102 -21.01 -15.16 -34.97
CA ALA A 102 -21.04 -14.54 -36.30
C ALA A 102 -19.89 -13.53 -36.49
N VAL A 103 -19.48 -12.88 -35.41
CA VAL A 103 -18.34 -11.94 -35.38
C VAL A 103 -17.50 -12.20 -34.14
N TYR A 104 -16.19 -12.35 -34.35
CA TYR A 104 -15.19 -12.45 -33.32
C TYR A 104 -14.49 -11.11 -33.13
N TYR A 105 -14.37 -10.70 -31.88
CA TYR A 105 -13.58 -9.55 -31.45
C TYR A 105 -12.40 -10.05 -30.64
N ALA A 106 -11.20 -9.55 -30.91
CA ALA A 106 -10.01 -9.96 -30.19
C ALA A 106 -9.18 -8.76 -29.73
N CYS A 107 -8.53 -8.92 -28.58
CA CYS A 107 -7.63 -7.93 -27.99
C CYS A 107 -6.36 -8.63 -27.49
N TYR A 108 -5.22 -8.01 -27.72
CA TYR A 108 -3.94 -8.35 -27.13
C TYR A 108 -3.44 -7.15 -26.31
N PRO A 109 -2.75 -7.36 -25.17
CA PRO A 109 -2.62 -8.65 -24.47
C PRO A 109 -3.93 -9.08 -23.81
N TYR A 110 -4.06 -10.37 -23.52
CA TYR A 110 -5.11 -10.87 -22.63
C TYR A 110 -4.98 -10.19 -21.26
N ARG A 111 -6.10 -9.62 -20.81
CA ARG A 111 -6.24 -8.94 -19.51
C ARG A 111 -7.55 -9.42 -18.89
N PRO A 112 -7.53 -10.00 -17.67
CA PRO A 112 -8.76 -10.49 -17.04
C PRO A 112 -9.73 -9.36 -16.68
N ASP A 113 -9.23 -8.13 -16.52
CA ASP A 113 -10.00 -6.90 -16.29
C ASP A 113 -10.59 -6.28 -17.58
N ALA A 114 -10.37 -6.90 -18.75
CA ALA A 114 -10.93 -6.39 -20.00
C ALA A 114 -12.45 -6.60 -20.05
N VAL A 115 -13.19 -5.50 -20.23
CA VAL A 115 -14.66 -5.50 -20.28
C VAL A 115 -15.12 -5.24 -21.70
N ALA A 116 -15.87 -6.18 -22.29
CA ALA A 116 -16.55 -6.00 -23.57
C ALA A 116 -17.99 -5.50 -23.34
N GLU A 117 -18.36 -4.45 -24.06
CA GLU A 117 -19.71 -3.87 -24.03
C GLU A 117 -20.06 -3.36 -25.43
N GLY A 118 -21.12 -3.91 -26.04
CA GLY A 118 -21.48 -3.60 -27.43
C GLY A 118 -20.32 -3.87 -28.40
N ALA A 119 -20.05 -2.95 -29.31
CA ALA A 119 -18.94 -3.03 -30.27
C ALA A 119 -17.63 -2.47 -29.72
N GLY A 120 -17.36 -2.56 -28.42
CA GLY A 120 -16.15 -2.03 -27.81
C GLY A 120 -15.59 -2.83 -26.65
N VAL A 121 -14.29 -2.67 -26.43
CA VAL A 121 -13.52 -3.31 -25.35
C VAL A 121 -12.77 -2.24 -24.57
N THR A 122 -12.90 -2.27 -23.26
CA THR A 122 -12.07 -1.46 -22.35
C THR A 122 -10.92 -2.31 -21.84
N THR A 123 -9.68 -1.85 -22.04
CA THR A 123 -8.45 -2.44 -21.48
C THR A 123 -7.64 -1.40 -20.72
N THR A 124 -6.55 -1.82 -20.07
CA THR A 124 -5.64 -0.93 -19.34
C THR A 124 -4.28 -0.87 -20.04
N LEU A 125 -3.80 0.33 -20.35
CA LEU A 125 -2.39 0.55 -20.72
C LEU A 125 -1.59 0.80 -19.44
N PRO A 126 -0.56 -0.01 -19.13
CA PRO A 126 0.11 0.05 -17.84
C PRO A 126 0.99 1.31 -17.73
N ALA A 127 0.98 1.92 -16.54
CA ALA A 127 1.84 3.05 -16.20
C ALA A 127 3.32 2.64 -16.05
N VAL A 128 3.60 1.36 -15.81
CA VAL A 128 4.96 0.81 -15.80
C VAL A 128 5.12 -0.16 -16.98
N GLN A 129 6.12 0.08 -17.81
CA GLN A 129 6.46 -0.73 -18.98
C GLN A 129 7.86 -1.30 -18.78
N PRO A 130 8.06 -2.63 -18.84
CA PRO A 130 9.39 -3.20 -18.80
C PRO A 130 10.18 -2.82 -20.06
N PHE A 131 11.49 -2.66 -19.91
CA PHE A 131 12.39 -2.48 -21.04
C PHE A 131 12.52 -3.78 -21.83
N GLY A 132 12.03 -3.79 -23.07
CA GLY A 132 12.10 -4.95 -23.96
C GLY A 132 13.45 -5.16 -24.64
N GLY A 133 14.43 -4.29 -24.39
CA GLY A 133 15.69 -4.21 -25.13
C GLY A 133 15.74 -3.05 -26.12
N SER A 134 16.94 -2.75 -26.61
CA SER A 134 17.15 -1.61 -27.51
C SER A 134 16.34 -1.77 -28.79
N ARG A 135 15.64 -0.69 -29.19
CA ARG A 135 14.78 -0.60 -30.38
C ARG A 135 13.50 -1.43 -30.30
N THR A 136 13.11 -1.91 -29.12
CA THR A 136 11.83 -2.63 -28.95
C THR A 136 11.15 -2.27 -27.64
N PHE A 137 9.89 -2.67 -27.48
CA PHE A 137 9.14 -2.62 -26.22
C PHE A 137 8.94 -4.06 -25.71
N ALA A 138 8.68 -4.24 -24.41
CA ALA A 138 8.47 -5.57 -23.85
C ALA A 138 7.20 -6.25 -24.38
N ALA A 139 7.21 -7.58 -24.40
CA ALA A 139 6.03 -8.38 -24.71
C ALA A 139 4.88 -8.05 -23.75
N GLY A 140 3.65 -8.13 -24.24
CA GLY A 140 2.45 -7.89 -23.44
C GLY A 140 2.18 -6.43 -23.08
N ILE A 141 2.85 -5.47 -23.74
CA ILE A 141 2.66 -4.03 -23.46
C ILE A 141 1.85 -3.33 -24.53
N SER A 142 2.14 -3.54 -25.83
CA SER A 142 1.47 -2.80 -26.90
C SER A 142 0.10 -3.38 -27.22
N PRO A 143 -1.01 -2.67 -26.95
CA PRO A 143 -2.32 -3.19 -27.24
C PRO A 143 -2.56 -3.32 -28.74
N MET A 144 -3.26 -4.39 -29.13
CA MET A 144 -3.67 -4.63 -30.51
C MET A 144 -5.09 -5.19 -30.53
N THR A 145 -5.84 -4.89 -31.59
CA THR A 145 -7.21 -5.36 -31.75
C THR A 145 -7.45 -6.00 -33.10
N ALA A 146 -8.37 -6.97 -33.14
CA ALA A 146 -8.84 -7.61 -34.37
C ALA A 146 -10.37 -7.76 -34.33
N ARG A 147 -10.99 -7.70 -35.51
CA ARG A 147 -12.40 -8.04 -35.74
C ARG A 147 -12.47 -8.92 -36.96
N SER A 148 -13.15 -10.06 -36.87
CA SER A 148 -13.28 -10.99 -37.99
C SER A 148 -14.60 -11.75 -37.92
N THR A 149 -15.13 -12.16 -39.06
CA THR A 149 -16.22 -13.15 -39.14
C THR A 149 -15.69 -14.58 -39.11
N ARG A 150 -14.37 -14.74 -39.04
CA ARG A 150 -13.65 -16.01 -39.11
C ARG A 150 -12.63 -16.11 -37.99
N ALA A 151 -12.76 -17.13 -37.16
CA ALA A 151 -11.82 -17.34 -36.07
C ALA A 151 -10.44 -17.83 -36.53
N ASP A 152 -10.32 -18.34 -37.76
CA ASP A 152 -9.07 -18.76 -38.39
C ASP A 152 -8.38 -17.64 -39.20
N ASP A 153 -8.87 -16.39 -39.13
CA ASP A 153 -8.22 -15.21 -39.73
C ASP A 153 -8.47 -13.98 -38.85
N LEU A 154 -7.76 -13.88 -37.74
CA LEU A 154 -7.76 -12.70 -36.87
C LEU A 154 -6.58 -11.79 -37.23
N ARG A 155 -6.89 -10.62 -37.82
CA ARG A 155 -5.88 -9.62 -38.21
C ARG A 155 -5.76 -8.53 -37.17
N PHE A 156 -4.66 -8.55 -36.45
CA PHE A 156 -4.39 -7.60 -35.37
C PHE A 156 -3.78 -6.31 -35.91
N THR A 157 -4.29 -5.19 -35.41
CA THR A 157 -3.75 -3.85 -35.65
C THR A 157 -3.36 -3.20 -34.34
N SER A 158 -2.21 -2.54 -34.27
CA SER A 158 -1.86 -1.79 -33.06
C SER A 158 -2.75 -0.57 -32.94
N VAL A 159 -3.13 -0.28 -31.70
CA VAL A 159 -4.04 0.81 -31.36
C VAL A 159 -3.34 1.94 -30.60
N CYS A 160 -2.03 1.82 -30.40
CA CYS A 160 -1.20 2.80 -29.71
C CYS A 160 -0.11 3.36 -30.63
N GLY A 161 0.44 4.51 -30.24
CA GLY A 161 1.67 5.05 -30.82
C GLY A 161 2.90 4.63 -30.00
N VAL A 162 4.09 4.98 -30.49
CA VAL A 162 5.35 4.74 -29.77
C VAL A 162 6.18 6.02 -29.72
N VAL A 163 6.68 6.35 -28.53
CA VAL A 163 7.72 7.38 -28.34
C VAL A 163 9.07 6.68 -28.26
N ARG A 164 10.01 7.06 -29.14
CA ARG A 164 11.38 6.57 -29.15
C ARG A 164 12.35 7.62 -28.63
N LEU A 165 12.94 7.35 -27.48
CA LEU A 165 14.06 8.09 -26.93
C LEU A 165 15.37 7.37 -27.26
N GLN A 166 16.39 8.12 -27.66
CA GLN A 166 17.69 7.56 -28.02
C GLN A 166 18.75 8.17 -27.10
N LEU A 167 19.49 7.32 -26.38
CA LEU A 167 20.51 7.76 -25.44
C LEU A 167 21.88 7.21 -25.81
N THR A 168 22.91 8.06 -25.68
CA THR A 168 24.33 7.69 -25.74
C THR A 168 25.01 8.05 -24.42
N GLY A 169 26.15 7.43 -24.13
CA GLY A 169 26.92 7.70 -22.91
C GLY A 169 27.59 6.45 -22.35
N THR A 170 28.06 6.56 -21.12
CA THR A 170 28.74 5.47 -20.40
C THR A 170 27.96 4.95 -19.18
N ALA A 171 26.86 5.61 -18.83
CA ALA A 171 26.01 5.23 -17.70
C ALA A 171 25.16 3.99 -18.02
N THR A 172 24.65 3.36 -16.97
CA THR A 172 23.65 2.30 -17.08
C THR A 172 22.31 2.84 -16.60
N ILE A 173 21.32 2.88 -17.50
CA ILE A 173 20.01 3.49 -17.20
C ILE A 173 19.14 2.53 -16.40
N ARG A 174 18.65 2.97 -15.24
CA ARG A 174 17.72 2.22 -14.39
C ARG A 174 16.28 2.41 -14.86
N SER A 175 15.90 3.62 -15.22
CA SER A 175 14.54 3.92 -15.66
C SER A 175 14.44 5.21 -16.49
N ILE A 176 13.38 5.29 -17.28
CA ILE A 176 13.01 6.51 -18.04
C ILE A 176 11.53 6.77 -17.81
N ARG A 177 11.21 7.91 -17.20
CA ARG A 177 9.84 8.38 -17.08
C ARG A 177 9.53 9.37 -18.20
N LEU A 178 8.42 9.13 -18.90
CA LEU A 178 7.84 10.03 -19.88
C LEU A 178 6.58 10.64 -19.29
N THR A 179 6.54 11.97 -19.21
CA THR A 179 5.41 12.72 -18.64
C THR A 179 4.92 13.77 -19.65
N THR A 180 3.61 13.92 -19.81
CA THR A 180 3.03 15.01 -20.63
C THR A 180 3.12 16.35 -19.90
N LEU A 181 3.42 17.42 -20.64
CA LEU A 181 3.49 18.76 -20.05
C LEU A 181 2.11 19.44 -19.92
N ASP A 182 1.09 18.94 -20.62
CA ASP A 182 -0.31 19.41 -20.57
C ASP A 182 -1.21 18.55 -19.68
N GLY A 183 -0.65 17.55 -19.00
CA GLY A 183 -1.39 16.64 -18.13
C GLY A 183 -2.27 15.63 -18.86
N ALA A 184 -2.18 15.52 -20.19
CA ALA A 184 -2.92 14.51 -20.94
C ALA A 184 -2.51 13.09 -20.51
N PRO A 185 -3.48 12.14 -20.37
CA PRO A 185 -3.18 10.80 -19.88
C PRO A 185 -2.34 9.99 -20.87
N LEU A 186 -1.33 9.30 -20.35
CA LEU A 186 -0.47 8.34 -21.03
C LEU A 186 -0.67 6.89 -20.59
N ALA A 187 -1.28 6.65 -19.44
CA ALA A 187 -1.62 5.31 -18.97
C ALA A 187 -3.01 5.31 -18.31
N GLY A 188 -3.56 4.12 -18.06
CA GLY A 188 -4.89 3.94 -17.49
C GLY A 188 -5.86 3.23 -18.43
N ARG A 189 -7.17 3.32 -18.13
CA ARG A 189 -8.19 2.58 -18.89
C ARG A 189 -8.48 3.27 -20.21
N MET A 190 -8.39 2.48 -21.28
CA MET A 190 -8.65 2.88 -22.65
C MET A 190 -9.79 2.03 -23.21
N ARG A 191 -10.73 2.67 -23.89
CA ARG A 191 -11.79 1.99 -24.61
C ARG A 191 -11.58 2.07 -26.10
N PHE A 192 -11.55 0.90 -26.73
CA PHE A 192 -11.57 0.72 -28.18
C PHE A 192 -13.00 0.45 -28.62
N GLU A 193 -13.44 1.11 -29.67
CA GLU A 193 -14.73 0.81 -30.30
C GLU A 193 -14.53 0.57 -31.80
N TRP A 194 -14.98 -0.59 -32.28
CA TRP A 194 -14.95 -0.89 -33.70
C TRP A 194 -16.02 -0.09 -34.44
N THR A 195 -15.65 0.49 -35.57
CA THR A 195 -16.57 1.26 -36.40
C THR A 195 -17.23 0.36 -37.45
N ALA A 196 -18.43 0.76 -37.89
CA ALA A 196 -19.15 0.08 -38.97
C ALA A 196 -18.33 -0.02 -40.27
N ALA A 197 -17.41 0.93 -40.50
CA ALA A 197 -16.51 0.98 -41.65
C ALA A 197 -15.27 0.06 -41.52
N GLY A 198 -15.16 -0.74 -40.45
CA GLY A 198 -14.05 -1.68 -40.25
C GLY A 198 -12.78 -1.06 -39.63
N GLY A 199 -12.89 0.14 -39.06
CA GLY A 199 -11.82 0.78 -38.27
C GLY A 199 -12.09 0.70 -36.76
N TRP A 200 -11.39 1.52 -35.99
CA TRP A 200 -11.61 1.64 -34.55
C TRP A 200 -11.42 3.09 -34.07
N THR A 201 -12.02 3.43 -32.94
CA THR A 201 -11.76 4.68 -32.19
C THR A 201 -11.22 4.35 -30.80
N VAL A 202 -10.42 5.25 -30.24
CA VAL A 202 -9.89 5.16 -28.88
C VAL A 202 -10.32 6.37 -28.08
N ARG A 203 -10.75 6.13 -26.84
CA ARG A 203 -10.88 7.17 -25.83
C ARG A 203 -10.39 6.66 -24.47
N SER A 204 -9.86 7.55 -23.65
CA SER A 204 -9.68 7.27 -22.23
C SER A 204 -11.04 7.15 -21.55
N VAL A 205 -11.16 6.23 -20.59
CA VAL A 205 -12.40 5.98 -19.84
C VAL A 205 -12.38 6.69 -18.49
N ASP A 206 -11.20 6.85 -17.91
CA ASP A 206 -10.96 7.58 -16.67
C ASP A 206 -9.98 8.74 -16.90
N ALA A 207 -9.69 9.48 -15.83
CA ALA A 207 -8.70 10.58 -15.86
C ALA A 207 -7.29 10.11 -16.28
N GLY A 208 -7.03 8.79 -16.27
CA GLY A 208 -5.75 8.18 -16.58
C GLY A 208 -4.61 8.68 -15.70
N HIS A 209 -3.39 8.44 -16.17
CA HIS A 209 -2.16 8.86 -15.53
C HIS A 209 -1.28 9.60 -16.55
N PRO A 210 -0.75 10.80 -16.26
CA PRO A 210 -0.08 11.66 -17.26
C PRO A 210 1.33 11.18 -17.66
N SER A 211 1.75 10.02 -17.16
CA SER A 211 3.10 9.52 -17.35
C SER A 211 3.19 8.00 -17.42
N ILE A 212 4.28 7.54 -18.03
CA ILE A 212 4.72 6.14 -18.10
C ILE A 212 6.15 6.03 -17.59
N LEU A 213 6.42 5.04 -16.75
CA LEU A 213 7.74 4.59 -16.34
C LEU A 213 8.21 3.43 -17.21
N LEU A 214 9.30 3.60 -17.94
CA LEU A 214 10.03 2.51 -18.56
C LEU A 214 11.07 1.96 -17.57
N ASP A 215 10.85 0.72 -17.09
CA ASP A 215 11.67 0.06 -16.10
C ASP A 215 12.73 -0.84 -16.77
N CYS A 216 14.02 -0.51 -16.58
CA CYS A 216 15.14 -1.30 -17.14
C CYS A 216 15.61 -2.44 -16.24
N GLY A 217 14.92 -2.72 -15.13
CA GLY A 217 15.31 -3.68 -14.12
C GLY A 217 16.52 -3.23 -13.29
N ALA A 218 16.87 -4.02 -12.27
CA ALA A 218 17.99 -3.72 -11.36
C ALA A 218 19.36 -3.68 -12.08
N GLY A 219 19.54 -4.50 -13.12
CA GLY A 219 20.75 -4.49 -13.94
C GLY A 219 20.85 -3.32 -14.91
N GLY A 220 19.73 -2.62 -15.16
CA GLY A 220 19.63 -1.47 -16.06
C GLY A 220 20.01 -1.74 -17.52
N ALA A 221 20.01 -0.68 -18.33
CA ALA A 221 20.39 -0.69 -19.73
C ALA A 221 21.68 0.10 -19.93
N ALA A 222 22.79 -0.61 -20.18
CA ALA A 222 24.10 -0.01 -20.41
C ALA A 222 24.11 0.81 -21.71
N LEU A 223 24.47 2.09 -21.61
CA LEU A 223 24.63 2.96 -22.77
C LEU A 223 25.95 2.68 -23.48
N SER A 224 26.03 3.14 -24.74
CA SER A 224 27.27 3.14 -25.50
C SER A 224 27.62 4.56 -25.96
N GLY A 225 28.92 4.86 -26.07
CA GLY A 225 29.39 6.15 -26.58
C GLY A 225 29.24 6.30 -28.10
N GLY A 226 29.01 5.21 -28.84
CA GLY A 226 28.88 5.19 -30.29
C GLY A 226 27.44 5.05 -30.75
N ASP A 227 26.91 3.82 -30.71
CA ASP A 227 25.56 3.50 -31.14
C ASP A 227 24.52 3.82 -30.04
N PRO A 228 23.51 4.65 -30.31
CA PRO A 228 22.47 4.96 -29.33
C PRO A 228 21.68 3.73 -28.91
N VAL A 229 21.44 3.62 -27.60
CA VAL A 229 20.44 2.70 -27.05
C VAL A 229 19.07 3.36 -27.23
N VAL A 230 18.14 2.62 -27.83
CA VAL A 230 16.81 3.13 -28.18
C VAL A 230 15.76 2.56 -27.25
N PHE A 231 15.06 3.45 -26.55
CA PHE A 231 14.02 3.14 -25.60
C PHE A 231 12.66 3.44 -26.23
N CYS A 232 11.78 2.43 -26.29
CA CYS A 232 10.45 2.54 -26.89
C CYS A 232 9.39 2.52 -25.79
N LEU A 233 8.62 3.61 -25.65
CA LEU A 233 7.48 3.69 -24.75
C LEU A 233 6.19 3.66 -25.58
N VAL A 234 5.28 2.74 -25.25
CA VAL A 234 3.96 2.65 -25.91
C VAL A 234 3.03 3.66 -25.26
N VAL A 235 2.40 4.53 -26.05
CA VAL A 235 1.50 5.56 -25.51
C VAL A 235 0.18 5.61 -26.29
N PRO A 236 -0.91 6.14 -25.71
CA PRO A 236 -2.19 6.28 -26.39
C PRO A 236 -2.07 7.15 -27.66
N PRO A 237 -2.95 6.93 -28.65
CA PRO A 237 -3.09 7.89 -29.73
C PRO A 237 -3.73 9.18 -29.18
N GLY A 238 -3.22 10.34 -29.57
CA GLY A 238 -3.68 11.61 -29.04
C GLY A 238 -2.92 12.80 -29.57
N SER A 239 -3.31 13.98 -29.10
CA SER A 239 -2.57 15.21 -29.30
C SER A 239 -1.99 15.67 -27.97
N TYR A 240 -0.68 15.95 -27.97
CA TYR A 240 0.10 16.23 -26.77
C TYR A 240 0.91 17.52 -26.93
N ARG A 241 1.06 18.33 -25.88
CA ARG A 241 1.85 19.57 -25.91
C ARG A 241 3.22 19.41 -25.26
N GLY A 242 4.02 18.53 -25.85
CA GLY A 242 5.38 18.28 -25.40
C GLY A 242 5.48 17.31 -24.23
N TRP A 243 6.72 16.97 -23.90
CA TRP A 243 7.07 15.86 -23.03
C TRP A 243 8.20 16.24 -22.09
N ARG A 244 8.21 15.64 -20.92
CA ARG A 244 9.37 15.58 -20.03
C ARG A 244 9.87 14.14 -19.98
N PHE A 245 11.17 13.98 -20.21
CA PHE A 245 11.91 12.75 -19.97
C PHE A 245 12.73 12.91 -18.69
N THR A 246 12.43 12.09 -17.69
CA THR A 246 13.21 11.99 -16.46
C THR A 246 13.96 10.67 -16.49
N ILE A 247 15.29 10.74 -16.65
CA ILE A 247 16.14 9.58 -16.91
C ILE A 247 17.01 9.37 -15.68
N THR A 248 16.89 8.19 -15.06
CA THR A 248 17.64 7.84 -13.84
C THR A 248 18.61 6.69 -14.14
N ASP A 249 19.86 6.83 -13.75
CA ASP A 249 20.87 5.78 -13.85
C ASP A 249 20.87 4.84 -12.63
N THR A 250 21.63 3.75 -12.70
CA THR A 250 21.75 2.77 -11.60
C THR A 250 22.59 3.26 -10.43
N GLU A 251 23.36 4.35 -10.59
CA GLU A 251 24.14 4.98 -9.51
C GLU A 251 23.33 6.04 -8.76
N GLY A 252 22.08 6.29 -9.20
CA GLY A 252 21.17 7.28 -8.61
C GLY A 252 21.32 8.68 -9.20
N GLY A 253 22.07 8.86 -10.28
CA GLY A 253 22.11 10.10 -11.06
C GLY A 253 20.83 10.28 -11.88
N GLN A 254 20.42 11.53 -12.08
CA GLN A 254 19.22 11.89 -12.85
C GLN A 254 19.53 12.99 -13.88
N MET A 255 18.92 12.86 -15.06
CA MET A 255 18.85 13.90 -16.08
C MET A 255 17.39 14.14 -16.46
N VAL A 256 16.95 15.41 -16.42
CA VAL A 256 15.62 15.83 -16.88
C VAL A 256 15.74 16.57 -18.21
N ARG A 257 14.91 16.21 -19.18
CA ARG A 257 14.83 16.86 -20.50
C ARG A 257 13.39 17.13 -20.90
N GLU A 258 13.07 18.38 -21.19
CA GLU A 258 11.78 18.76 -21.75
C GLU A 258 11.88 19.02 -23.25
N THR A 259 10.81 18.70 -23.97
CA THR A 259 10.65 19.05 -25.38
C THR A 259 9.93 20.38 -25.51
N SER A 260 9.84 20.93 -26.73
CA SER A 260 8.96 22.07 -26.97
C SER A 260 7.50 21.72 -26.65
N GLN A 261 6.71 22.71 -26.22
CA GLN A 261 5.26 22.59 -26.02
C GLN A 261 4.46 22.66 -27.34
N ALA A 262 5.12 22.44 -28.47
CA ALA A 262 4.45 22.36 -29.76
C ALA A 262 3.57 21.11 -29.80
N GLU A 263 2.45 21.18 -30.52
CA GLU A 263 1.53 20.05 -30.66
C GLU A 263 2.22 18.85 -31.32
N VAL A 264 2.12 17.69 -30.67
CA VAL A 264 2.59 16.39 -31.14
C VAL A 264 1.37 15.50 -31.29
N VAL A 265 0.89 15.37 -32.52
CA VAL A 265 -0.17 14.41 -32.86
C VAL A 265 0.47 13.03 -33.05
N LEU A 266 0.11 12.10 -32.17
CA LEU A 266 0.53 10.70 -32.26
C LEU A 266 -0.69 9.86 -32.61
N THR A 267 -0.73 9.35 -33.84
CA THR A 267 -1.78 8.40 -34.23
C THR A 267 -1.32 6.97 -33.93
N ALA A 268 -2.25 6.03 -33.91
CA ALA A 268 -1.85 4.64 -33.70
C ALA A 268 -1.01 4.12 -34.85
N ASN A 269 -0.03 3.28 -34.49
CA ASN A 269 1.05 2.82 -35.36
C ASN A 269 1.97 3.96 -35.84
N HIS A 270 1.90 5.16 -35.25
CA HIS A 270 2.90 6.20 -35.49
C HIS A 270 4.01 6.12 -34.45
N ILE A 271 5.23 6.43 -34.88
CA ILE A 271 6.41 6.41 -34.03
C ILE A 271 7.05 7.79 -34.03
N LYS A 272 6.98 8.47 -32.88
CA LYS A 272 7.68 9.73 -32.67
C LYS A 272 9.09 9.44 -32.18
N THR A 273 10.09 9.72 -33.02
CA THR A 273 11.50 9.52 -32.67
C THR A 273 12.15 10.84 -32.29
N TYR A 274 12.84 10.86 -31.15
CA TYR A 274 13.67 11.97 -30.70
C TYR A 274 15.12 11.75 -31.10
N ASN A 275 15.83 12.84 -31.38
CA ASN A 275 17.26 12.78 -31.71
C ASN A 275 18.06 12.17 -30.55
N PRO A 276 19.20 11.50 -30.83
CA PRO A 276 20.09 11.00 -29.80
C PRO A 276 20.52 12.09 -28.82
N ILE A 277 20.44 11.78 -27.53
CA ILE A 277 20.84 12.65 -26.43
C ILE A 277 21.96 11.96 -25.66
N ALA A 278 23.08 12.66 -25.45
CA ALA A 278 24.10 12.18 -24.53
C ALA A 278 23.57 12.30 -23.10
N TYR A 279 23.47 11.16 -22.41
CA TYR A 279 23.11 11.13 -21.00
C TYR A 279 24.28 11.66 -20.17
N ALA A 280 23.97 12.63 -19.31
CA ALA A 280 24.83 13.10 -18.25
C ALA A 280 23.95 13.48 -17.06
N ALA A 281 24.15 12.83 -15.92
CA ALA A 281 23.43 13.17 -14.70
C ALA A 281 23.70 14.64 -14.34
N THR A 282 22.62 15.39 -14.13
CA THR A 282 22.65 16.80 -13.73
C THR A 282 22.53 16.97 -12.22
N GLU A 283 21.89 16.00 -11.56
CA GLU A 283 21.62 15.98 -10.13
C GLU A 283 21.39 14.54 -9.65
N PRO A 284 21.55 14.24 -8.34
CA PRO A 284 21.10 12.98 -7.78
C PRO A 284 19.56 12.88 -7.79
N ALA A 285 19.03 11.72 -8.15
CA ALA A 285 17.62 11.39 -8.03
C ALA A 285 17.16 11.45 -6.56
N PRO A 286 15.93 11.91 -6.29
CA PRO A 286 15.35 11.78 -4.96
C PRO A 286 15.27 10.30 -4.54
N VAL A 287 15.52 10.03 -3.25
CA VAL A 287 15.37 8.70 -2.67
C VAL A 287 13.88 8.38 -2.52
N ALA A 288 13.43 7.31 -3.18
CA ALA A 288 12.07 6.80 -3.04
C ALA A 288 11.91 6.08 -1.69
N LEU A 289 11.15 6.67 -0.75
CA LEU A 289 10.94 6.12 0.61
C LEU A 289 10.01 4.89 0.63
N ASP A 290 9.21 4.74 -0.41
CA ASP A 290 8.25 3.67 -0.68
C ASP A 290 8.83 2.55 -1.56
N ALA A 291 10.15 2.54 -1.80
CA ALA A 291 10.79 1.57 -2.68
C ALA A 291 10.56 0.10 -2.25
N SER A 292 10.37 -0.15 -0.96
CA SER A 292 10.02 -1.47 -0.42
C SER A 292 8.50 -1.70 -0.37
N ALA A 293 7.76 -0.71 0.11
CA ALA A 293 6.29 -0.69 0.16
C ALA A 293 5.81 0.72 0.52
N THR A 294 4.54 1.03 0.23
CA THR A 294 3.90 2.24 0.76
C THR A 294 3.50 2.03 2.23
N ALA A 295 3.42 3.12 3.01
CA ALA A 295 3.00 3.10 4.41
C ALA A 295 2.49 4.48 4.86
N ASN A 296 2.02 4.60 6.10
CA ASN A 296 1.66 5.91 6.69
C ASN A 296 2.82 6.62 7.38
N CYS A 297 3.93 5.92 7.64
CA CYS A 297 5.15 6.50 8.16
C CYS A 297 6.33 6.15 7.27
N TYR A 298 7.25 7.09 7.05
CA TYR A 298 8.53 6.81 6.40
C TYR A 298 9.69 7.26 7.27
N VAL A 299 10.70 6.39 7.37
CA VAL A 299 11.94 6.66 8.12
C VAL A 299 12.95 7.32 7.20
N VAL A 300 13.48 8.46 7.63
CA VAL A 300 14.48 9.23 6.89
C VAL A 300 15.75 9.29 7.72
N ALA A 301 16.81 8.64 7.23
CA ALA A 301 18.00 8.36 8.05
C ALA A 301 19.16 9.35 7.87
N ARG A 302 19.09 10.25 6.90
CA ARG A 302 20.19 11.17 6.55
C ARG A 302 19.66 12.41 5.84
N ALA A 303 20.55 13.39 5.64
CA ALA A 303 20.23 14.54 4.81
C ALA A 303 20.06 14.13 3.34
N GLY A 304 19.06 14.68 2.66
CA GLY A 304 18.88 14.41 1.24
C GLY A 304 17.57 14.93 0.64
N ARG A 305 17.33 14.47 -0.59
CA ARG A 305 16.08 14.67 -1.34
C ARG A 305 15.31 13.37 -1.34
N TYR A 306 14.01 13.45 -1.09
CA TYR A 306 13.16 12.29 -0.89
C TYR A 306 11.87 12.43 -1.69
N GLU A 307 11.32 11.29 -2.10
CA GLU A 307 9.98 11.22 -2.66
C GLU A 307 9.24 9.95 -2.25
N PHE A 308 7.92 9.97 -2.30
CA PHE A 308 7.09 8.78 -2.11
C PHE A 308 5.73 8.95 -2.81
N ASP A 309 5.09 7.84 -3.18
CA ASP A 309 3.76 7.83 -3.76
C ASP A 309 2.70 8.37 -2.78
N ALA A 310 1.99 9.42 -3.18
CA ALA A 310 0.85 9.99 -2.45
C ALA A 310 -0.50 9.70 -3.14
N THR A 311 -0.52 8.78 -4.11
CA THR A 311 -1.74 8.24 -4.72
C THR A 311 -2.28 7.00 -3.99
N THR A 312 -1.48 6.40 -3.10
CA THR A 312 -1.85 5.20 -2.33
C THR A 312 -2.10 5.54 -0.87
N MET A 313 -3.23 5.08 -0.32
CA MET A 313 -3.54 5.18 1.12
C MET A 313 -2.73 4.15 1.92
N GLY A 314 -1.90 4.59 2.87
CA GLY A 314 -1.12 3.69 3.73
C GLY A 314 -0.33 2.66 2.93
N ASN A 315 -0.54 1.37 3.20
CA ASN A 315 0.08 0.28 2.44
C ASN A 315 -0.67 -0.15 1.17
N GLY A 316 -1.79 0.51 0.84
CA GLY A 316 -2.58 0.22 -0.36
C GLY A 316 -3.25 -1.15 -0.39
N ALA A 317 -3.15 -1.95 0.68
CA ALA A 317 -3.65 -3.31 0.71
C ALA A 317 -5.13 -3.35 1.11
N VAL A 318 -5.86 -4.28 0.49
CA VAL A 318 -7.21 -4.64 0.95
C VAL A 318 -7.08 -5.40 2.26
N THR A 319 -7.70 -4.89 3.32
CA THR A 319 -7.91 -5.67 4.54
C THR A 319 -9.18 -6.51 4.34
N PRO A 320 -9.10 -7.85 4.27
CA PRO A 320 -10.25 -8.67 3.97
C PRO A 320 -11.28 -8.62 5.12
N PRO A 321 -12.58 -8.80 4.82
CA PRO A 321 -13.56 -9.05 5.86
C PRO A 321 -13.24 -10.37 6.58
N ASP A 322 -13.35 -10.38 7.91
CA ASP A 322 -13.21 -11.61 8.68
C ASP A 322 -14.54 -12.39 8.75
N ALA A 323 -14.44 -13.71 8.58
CA ALA A 323 -15.55 -14.65 8.67
C ALA A 323 -15.64 -15.37 10.03
N ALA A 324 -14.65 -15.21 10.92
CA ALA A 324 -14.46 -16.03 12.12
C ALA A 324 -15.10 -15.47 13.41
N TYR A 325 -15.58 -14.22 13.44
CA TYR A 325 -16.26 -13.69 14.62
C TYR A 325 -17.59 -14.39 14.94
N THR A 326 -17.80 -14.67 16.23
CA THR A 326 -18.97 -15.40 16.75
C THR A 326 -20.31 -14.80 16.25
N ALA A 327 -21.20 -15.65 15.75
CA ALA A 327 -22.55 -15.24 15.34
C ALA A 327 -23.28 -14.51 16.47
N GLY A 328 -23.71 -13.27 16.23
CA GLY A 328 -24.38 -12.41 17.21
C GLY A 328 -23.53 -11.29 17.80
N SER A 329 -22.24 -11.20 17.45
CA SER A 329 -21.40 -10.10 17.90
C SER A 329 -21.79 -8.73 17.31
N THR A 330 -21.73 -7.72 18.17
CA THR A 330 -21.94 -6.31 17.85
C THR A 330 -20.61 -5.52 17.75
N CYS A 331 -19.47 -6.10 18.13
CA CYS A 331 -18.13 -5.55 17.83
C CYS A 331 -17.42 -6.43 16.77
N GLY A 332 -16.48 -5.88 15.99
CA GLY A 332 -15.53 -6.75 15.26
C GLY A 332 -16.02 -7.47 14.00
N LYS A 333 -17.11 -7.04 13.33
CA LYS A 333 -17.29 -7.43 11.91
C LYS A 333 -16.64 -6.37 11.03
N ALA A 334 -15.37 -6.59 10.70
CA ALA A 334 -14.75 -5.90 9.60
C ALA A 334 -15.55 -6.23 8.33
N ASP A 335 -16.18 -5.25 7.68
CA ASP A 335 -16.64 -5.41 6.29
C ASP A 335 -15.45 -5.47 5.31
N GLY A 336 -14.23 -5.51 5.86
CA GLY A 336 -12.98 -5.26 5.18
C GLY A 336 -12.76 -3.77 4.98
N ILE A 337 -11.52 -3.44 4.62
CA ILE A 337 -11.12 -2.11 4.18
C ILE A 337 -10.63 -2.26 2.75
N VAL A 338 -11.31 -1.61 1.81
CA VAL A 338 -10.86 -1.52 0.43
C VAL A 338 -10.36 -0.10 0.21
N PRO A 339 -9.04 0.11 0.00
CA PRO A 339 -8.52 1.44 -0.24
C PRO A 339 -8.95 1.99 -1.60
N GLU A 340 -9.18 3.30 -1.63
CA GLU A 340 -9.38 4.05 -2.86
C GLU A 340 -8.06 4.72 -3.30
N ALA A 341 -7.89 4.88 -4.60
CA ALA A 341 -6.78 5.65 -5.14
C ALA A 341 -6.98 7.15 -4.86
N LEU A 342 -5.97 7.78 -4.27
CA LEU A 342 -5.91 9.22 -4.04
C LEU A 342 -5.56 9.96 -5.34
N ARG A 343 -6.12 11.16 -5.51
CA ARG A 343 -5.85 12.04 -6.67
C ARG A 343 -5.41 13.42 -6.20
N PRO A 344 -4.21 13.54 -5.61
CA PRO A 344 -3.74 14.83 -5.12
C PRO A 344 -3.41 15.79 -6.26
N VAL A 345 -3.62 17.08 -6.00
CA VAL A 345 -3.27 18.21 -6.88
C VAL A 345 -2.14 19.03 -6.27
N THR A 346 -2.08 19.11 -4.95
CA THR A 346 -1.02 19.81 -4.22
C THR A 346 -0.53 18.98 -3.02
N ALA A 347 0.58 19.40 -2.42
CA ALA A 347 1.08 18.83 -1.18
C ALA A 347 1.58 19.95 -0.25
N LYS A 348 1.52 19.73 1.05
CA LYS A 348 1.97 20.72 2.05
C LYS A 348 2.54 20.06 3.30
N LEU A 349 3.44 20.76 3.98
CA LEU A 349 3.82 20.45 5.36
C LEU A 349 2.68 20.89 6.30
N LEU A 350 2.24 20.00 7.18
CA LEU A 350 1.28 20.33 8.23
C LEU A 350 2.00 20.85 9.47
N TRP A 351 3.00 20.12 9.92
CA TRP A 351 3.82 20.51 11.08
C TRP A 351 5.16 19.76 11.08
N GLN A 352 6.15 20.32 11.78
CA GLN A 352 7.46 19.73 12.04
C GLN A 352 7.92 20.03 13.48
N THR A 353 8.68 19.13 14.12
CA THR A 353 9.13 19.30 15.52
C THR A 353 10.27 20.29 15.71
N ALA A 354 10.92 20.70 14.61
CA ALA A 354 11.95 21.73 14.61
C ALA A 354 11.82 22.60 13.36
N PRO A 355 12.12 23.91 13.42
CA PRO A 355 12.08 24.77 12.25
C PRO A 355 13.09 24.28 11.20
N ASN A 356 12.70 24.34 9.92
CA ASN A 356 13.53 23.95 8.78
C ASN A 356 13.97 22.47 8.77
N LEU A 357 13.28 21.59 9.50
CA LEU A 357 13.52 20.14 9.46
C LEU A 357 13.24 19.58 8.06
N ILE A 358 12.10 19.99 7.50
CA ILE A 358 11.65 19.71 6.14
C ILE A 358 11.75 20.99 5.31
N GLY A 359 12.39 20.91 4.15
CA GLY A 359 12.43 21.96 3.15
C GLY A 359 11.13 22.04 2.35
N GLU A 360 11.22 22.54 1.12
CA GLU A 360 10.04 22.70 0.27
C GLU A 360 9.36 21.34 0.02
N VAL A 361 8.08 21.25 0.38
CA VAL A 361 7.20 20.12 0.06
C VAL A 361 6.46 20.47 -1.21
N SER A 362 6.56 19.62 -2.22
CA SER A 362 5.86 19.78 -3.48
C SER A 362 5.21 18.48 -3.90
N LEU A 363 4.13 18.57 -4.68
CA LEU A 363 3.62 17.42 -5.41
C LEU A 363 4.38 17.34 -6.73
N GLY A 364 5.26 16.35 -6.82
CA GLY A 364 5.94 15.98 -8.04
C GLY A 364 5.00 15.30 -9.03
N GLU A 365 5.59 14.82 -10.11
CA GLU A 365 4.87 14.03 -11.11
C GLU A 365 4.24 12.78 -10.48
N GLU A 366 3.18 12.26 -11.10
CA GLU A 366 2.54 10.99 -10.69
C GLU A 366 1.88 11.01 -9.32
N GLY A 367 1.63 12.21 -8.77
CA GLY A 367 1.12 12.34 -7.41
C GLY A 367 2.15 11.92 -6.36
N ARG A 368 3.45 12.01 -6.64
CA ARG A 368 4.50 11.74 -5.65
C ARG A 368 4.82 12.99 -4.84
N ILE A 369 4.77 12.92 -3.52
CA ILE A 369 5.26 14.01 -2.67
C ILE A 369 6.78 14.02 -2.74
N ARG A 370 7.37 15.21 -2.93
CA ARG A 370 8.82 15.46 -2.91
C ARG A 370 9.17 16.45 -1.83
N PHE A 371 10.27 16.21 -1.13
CA PHE A 371 10.79 17.12 -0.12
C PHE A 371 12.30 16.98 0.05
N THR A 372 12.90 17.97 0.71
CA THR A 372 14.29 17.89 1.19
C THR A 372 14.31 17.93 2.71
N THR A 373 15.38 17.42 3.31
CA THR A 373 15.62 17.59 4.75
C THR A 373 16.68 18.66 4.99
N ALA A 374 16.81 19.11 6.24
CA ALA A 374 17.96 19.91 6.68
C ALA A 374 19.31 19.25 6.31
N ASP A 375 20.29 20.08 5.94
CA ASP A 375 21.70 19.74 5.78
C ASP A 375 22.55 20.77 6.55
N PRO A 376 23.23 20.39 7.66
CA PRO A 376 23.38 19.03 8.19
C PRO A 376 22.07 18.40 8.69
N PHE A 377 22.02 17.07 8.69
CA PHE A 377 20.84 16.29 9.10
C PHE A 377 20.43 16.59 10.55
N VAL A 378 19.14 16.81 10.76
CA VAL A 378 18.53 17.04 12.07
C VAL A 378 17.45 15.97 12.29
N GLU A 379 17.46 15.35 13.47
CA GLU A 379 16.46 14.35 13.85
C GLU A 379 15.17 15.02 14.33
N GLY A 380 14.04 14.38 14.11
CA GLY A 380 12.74 14.93 14.45
C GLY A 380 11.57 14.20 13.81
N ASN A 381 10.41 14.82 13.86
CA ASN A 381 9.20 14.32 13.24
C ASN A 381 8.54 15.44 12.43
N ALA A 382 7.88 15.06 11.33
CA ALA A 382 7.04 15.96 10.56
C ALA A 382 5.82 15.20 10.03
N VAL A 383 4.76 15.94 9.70
CA VAL A 383 3.63 15.40 8.93
C VAL A 383 3.44 16.23 7.69
N VAL A 384 3.37 15.53 6.55
CA VAL A 384 3.05 16.12 5.24
C VAL A 384 1.71 15.58 4.76
N ALA A 385 1.01 16.35 3.94
CA ALA A 385 -0.29 16.00 3.42
C ALA A 385 -0.37 16.18 1.91
N ALA A 386 -1.14 15.32 1.27
CA ALA A 386 -1.58 15.48 -0.11
C ALA A 386 -2.98 16.10 -0.10
N CYS A 387 -3.20 17.07 -0.97
CA CYS A 387 -4.41 17.88 -0.99
C CYS A 387 -5.06 17.89 -2.37
N ASP A 388 -6.38 18.06 -2.41
CA ASP A 388 -7.11 18.32 -3.65
C ASP A 388 -6.89 19.76 -4.17
N ALA A 389 -7.63 20.12 -5.21
CA ALA A 389 -7.53 21.44 -5.84
C ALA A 389 -8.00 22.59 -4.93
N ASP A 390 -8.88 22.30 -3.96
CA ASP A 390 -9.40 23.27 -3.00
C ASP A 390 -8.51 23.39 -1.75
N GLY A 391 -7.44 22.58 -1.68
CA GLY A 391 -6.50 22.56 -0.55
C GLY A 391 -6.98 21.70 0.62
N ALA A 392 -8.07 20.94 0.46
CA ALA A 392 -8.53 19.99 1.46
C ALA A 392 -7.63 18.76 1.48
N ILE A 393 -7.35 18.26 2.69
CA ILE A 393 -6.44 17.13 2.89
C ILE A 393 -7.14 15.83 2.45
N LEU A 394 -6.50 15.10 1.54
CA LEU A 394 -6.93 13.77 1.10
C LEU A 394 -6.33 12.68 1.99
N TRP A 395 -5.06 12.84 2.35
CA TRP A 395 -4.31 11.94 3.21
C TRP A 395 -3.05 12.63 3.75
N SER A 396 -2.49 12.08 4.83
CA SER A 396 -1.30 12.60 5.51
C SER A 396 -0.38 11.48 5.95
N TRP A 397 0.92 11.76 5.95
CA TRP A 397 2.00 10.82 6.24
C TRP A 397 2.93 11.39 7.31
N HIS A 398 3.38 10.52 8.21
CA HIS A 398 4.39 10.80 9.22
C HIS A 398 5.79 10.58 8.65
N LEU A 399 6.64 11.61 8.72
CA LEU A 399 8.06 11.49 8.43
C LEU A 399 8.82 11.41 9.76
N TRP A 400 9.50 10.29 10.00
CA TRP A 400 10.33 10.07 11.18
C TRP A 400 11.80 10.20 10.80
N LEU A 401 12.41 11.32 11.18
CA LEU A 401 13.80 11.62 10.87
C LEU A 401 14.67 11.12 12.01
N THR A 402 15.38 10.02 11.78
CA THR A 402 16.29 9.43 12.77
C THR A 402 17.42 8.68 12.09
N SER A 403 18.64 8.92 12.57
CA SER A 403 19.87 8.26 12.14
C SER A 403 20.08 6.88 12.77
N ALA A 404 19.19 6.47 13.67
CA ALA A 404 19.28 5.19 14.35
C ALA A 404 19.07 4.00 13.41
N ASP A 405 19.84 2.94 13.63
CA ASP A 405 19.64 1.65 12.95
C ASP A 405 18.47 0.89 13.59
N LEU A 406 17.26 1.14 13.10
CA LEU A 406 16.03 0.54 13.64
C LEU A 406 15.95 -0.98 13.41
N GLU A 407 16.58 -1.49 12.35
CA GLU A 407 16.60 -2.93 12.06
C GLU A 407 17.63 -3.67 12.93
N GLY A 408 18.82 -3.10 13.07
CA GLY A 408 19.86 -3.65 13.93
C GLY A 408 19.52 -3.58 15.42
N ALA A 409 18.68 -2.62 15.82
CA ALA A 409 18.28 -2.42 17.22
C ALA A 409 17.03 -3.21 17.66
N LEU A 410 16.44 -4.07 16.81
CA LEU A 410 15.23 -4.81 17.17
C LEU A 410 15.40 -5.66 18.43
N HIS A 411 14.45 -5.57 19.36
CA HIS A 411 14.31 -6.52 20.45
C HIS A 411 13.67 -7.81 19.94
N ARG A 412 14.31 -8.94 20.22
CA ARG A 412 13.87 -10.27 19.77
C ARG A 412 13.72 -11.20 20.96
N TYR A 413 12.54 -11.78 21.16
CA TYR A 413 12.28 -12.66 22.29
C TYR A 413 11.18 -13.66 21.99
N ALA A 414 11.21 -14.81 22.67
CA ALA A 414 10.17 -15.82 22.55
C ALA A 414 8.87 -15.35 23.22
N LEU A 415 7.73 -15.67 22.61
CA LEU A 415 6.42 -15.48 23.20
C LEU A 415 5.98 -16.77 23.90
N PRO A 416 5.66 -16.76 25.20
CA PRO A 416 5.37 -17.97 25.97
C PRO A 416 4.00 -18.60 25.67
N TYR A 417 3.22 -18.04 24.75
CA TYR A 417 1.90 -18.55 24.38
C TYR A 417 2.03 -19.59 23.24
N GLU A 418 1.33 -20.72 23.38
CA GLU A 418 1.41 -21.82 22.42
C GLU A 418 1.02 -21.35 21.01
N GLY A 419 1.87 -21.63 20.02
CA GLY A 419 1.64 -21.30 18.61
C GLY A 419 2.19 -19.94 18.13
N LEU A 420 2.59 -19.01 19.02
CA LEU A 420 2.98 -17.65 18.62
C LEU A 420 4.47 -17.47 18.23
N GLY A 421 5.35 -18.40 18.59
CA GLY A 421 6.77 -18.33 18.23
C GLY A 421 7.54 -17.18 18.92
N ALA A 422 8.17 -16.30 18.14
CA ALA A 422 9.00 -15.19 18.63
C ALA A 422 8.59 -13.88 17.98
N ALA A 423 8.72 -12.77 18.72
CA ALA A 423 8.45 -11.43 18.21
C ALA A 423 9.75 -10.67 17.96
N ALA A 424 9.72 -9.78 16.95
CA ALA A 424 10.73 -8.76 16.73
C ALA A 424 10.06 -7.38 16.82
N VAL A 425 10.44 -6.59 17.81
CA VAL A 425 9.78 -5.32 18.17
C VAL A 425 10.81 -4.20 18.22
N MET A 426 10.45 -3.01 17.74
CA MET A 426 11.32 -1.83 17.82
C MET A 426 11.79 -1.57 19.26
N ASP A 427 13.02 -1.10 19.42
CA ASP A 427 13.60 -0.73 20.72
C ASP A 427 12.93 0.49 21.36
N ARG A 428 12.23 1.28 20.55
CA ARG A 428 11.59 2.55 20.93
C ARG A 428 10.18 2.67 20.37
N ASN A 429 9.43 3.65 20.89
CA ASN A 429 8.11 3.98 20.37
C ASN A 429 8.22 4.69 19.01
N LEU A 430 7.18 4.58 18.18
CA LEU A 430 7.11 5.22 16.87
C LEU A 430 7.29 6.74 16.99
N GLY A 431 8.27 7.28 16.27
CA GLY A 431 8.64 8.70 16.30
C GLY A 431 9.56 9.12 17.47
N ALA A 432 9.99 8.20 18.33
CA ALA A 432 10.93 8.51 19.40
C ALA A 432 12.37 8.67 18.85
N LEU A 433 13.12 9.63 19.39
CA LEU A 433 14.53 9.83 19.01
C LEU A 433 15.49 9.09 19.93
N ALA A 434 15.03 8.67 21.12
CA ALA A 434 15.80 7.89 22.08
C ALA A 434 15.10 6.56 22.43
N ALA A 435 15.88 5.49 22.59
CA ALA A 435 15.39 4.18 23.03
C ALA A 435 15.53 3.93 24.54
N ALA A 436 16.14 4.86 25.27
CA ALA A 436 16.42 4.75 26.69
C ALA A 436 16.04 6.04 27.43
N TRP A 437 15.92 5.94 28.75
CA TRP A 437 15.66 7.08 29.62
C TRP A 437 16.79 8.13 29.52
N GLN A 438 16.42 9.38 29.24
CA GLN A 438 17.37 10.49 29.04
C GLN A 438 17.54 11.39 30.27
N GLY A 439 17.09 10.96 31.44
CA GLY A 439 17.14 11.80 32.65
C GLY A 439 15.93 12.74 32.75
N ALA A 440 16.18 13.99 33.14
CA ALA A 440 15.12 14.98 33.35
C ALA A 440 14.43 15.43 32.05
N ASP A 441 15.13 15.41 30.91
CA ASP A 441 14.58 15.76 29.59
C ASP A 441 14.30 14.50 28.77
N ASN A 442 13.29 13.75 29.20
CA ASN A 442 12.98 12.44 28.64
C ASN A 442 12.03 12.45 27.43
N ALA A 443 11.63 13.63 26.96
CA ALA A 443 10.62 13.80 25.91
C ALA A 443 11.00 13.11 24.59
N SER A 444 12.30 13.06 24.28
CA SER A 444 12.82 12.37 23.09
C SER A 444 12.57 10.86 23.09
N SER A 445 12.30 10.24 24.24
CA SER A 445 11.99 8.81 24.33
C SER A 445 10.50 8.49 24.14
N TYR A 446 9.61 9.48 24.27
CA TYR A 446 8.17 9.26 24.36
C TYR A 446 7.57 8.70 23.07
N GLY A 447 8.05 9.18 21.93
CA GLY A 447 7.41 8.97 20.64
C GLY A 447 6.14 9.79 20.46
N MET A 448 5.41 9.51 19.40
CA MET A 448 4.16 10.20 19.05
C MET A 448 2.94 9.49 19.65
N PHE A 449 1.85 10.23 19.81
CA PHE A 449 0.57 9.69 20.30
C PHE A 449 -0.41 9.50 19.15
N TYR A 450 -1.20 8.44 19.24
CA TYR A 450 -2.21 8.07 18.24
C TYR A 450 -3.51 7.74 18.95
N GLN A 451 -4.65 8.16 18.38
CA GLN A 451 -5.93 7.56 18.76
C GLN A 451 -6.04 6.19 18.10
N TRP A 452 -6.64 5.22 18.80
CA TRP A 452 -6.62 3.84 18.35
C TRP A 452 -7.32 3.69 16.99
N GLY A 453 -6.63 3.12 16.00
CA GLY A 453 -7.12 2.99 14.63
C GLY A 453 -6.87 4.20 13.71
N ARG A 454 -6.33 5.32 14.22
CA ARG A 454 -5.89 6.46 13.38
C ARG A 454 -4.43 6.30 12.96
N LYS A 455 -4.11 6.79 11.77
CA LYS A 455 -2.74 6.89 11.25
C LYS A 455 -2.01 8.17 11.67
N ASP A 456 -2.75 9.20 12.09
CA ASP A 456 -2.24 10.56 12.27
C ASP A 456 -1.64 10.77 13.67
N PRO A 457 -0.38 11.22 13.77
CA PRO A 457 0.26 11.43 15.05
C PRO A 457 -0.07 12.78 15.68
N PHE A 458 -0.15 12.77 17.01
CA PHE A 458 -0.14 13.93 17.90
C PHE A 458 1.19 13.98 18.64
N VAL A 459 1.76 15.18 18.77
CA VAL A 459 2.97 15.36 19.58
C VAL A 459 2.70 15.11 21.05
N PRO A 460 3.65 14.54 21.80
CA PRO A 460 3.50 14.35 23.21
C PRO A 460 3.57 15.70 23.95
N PHE A 461 3.20 15.67 25.21
CA PHE A 461 3.34 16.80 26.12
C PHE A 461 4.64 16.65 26.94
N ARG A 462 5.26 17.77 27.30
CA ARG A 462 6.44 17.81 28.20
C ARG A 462 6.01 17.85 29.67
N SER A 463 4.82 18.39 29.93
CA SER A 463 4.18 18.45 31.25
C SER A 463 2.66 18.41 31.11
N SER A 464 1.91 18.37 32.21
CA SER A 464 0.43 18.38 32.16
C SER A 464 -0.19 19.64 31.52
N GLN A 465 0.60 20.69 31.28
CA GLN A 465 0.12 21.97 30.74
C GLN A 465 0.84 22.38 29.45
N GLU A 466 1.85 21.63 29.01
CA GLU A 466 2.74 22.07 27.93
C GLU A 466 2.89 20.96 26.89
N ARG A 467 2.27 21.17 25.73
CA ARG A 467 2.48 20.35 24.53
C ARG A 467 3.86 20.67 23.95
N MET A 468 4.53 19.68 23.33
CA MET A 468 5.73 19.99 22.55
C MET A 468 5.40 20.94 21.40
N ALA A 469 6.18 22.01 21.28
CA ALA A 469 6.09 22.95 20.17
C ALA A 469 6.33 22.26 18.82
N VAL A 470 5.57 22.69 17.83
CA VAL A 470 5.74 22.31 16.42
C VAL A 470 5.62 23.56 15.56
N TYR A 471 6.19 23.48 14.36
CA TYR A 471 6.36 24.62 13.48
C TYR A 471 5.72 24.36 12.12
N ASP A 472 5.29 25.42 11.45
CA ASP A 472 4.86 25.37 10.07
C ASP A 472 6.05 25.38 9.08
N ALA A 473 5.76 25.48 7.79
CA ALA A 473 6.77 25.57 6.73
C ALA A 473 7.59 26.86 6.76
N ALA A 474 7.07 27.94 7.34
CA ALA A 474 7.79 29.20 7.53
C ALA A 474 8.66 29.19 8.80
N GLY A 475 8.58 28.13 9.61
CA GLY A 475 9.26 28.02 10.90
C GLY A 475 8.56 28.76 12.03
N ALA A 476 7.31 29.19 11.84
CA ALA A 476 6.49 29.79 12.89
C ALA A 476 5.89 28.69 13.77
N GLU A 477 5.91 28.91 15.09
CA GLU A 477 5.29 27.97 16.04
C GLU A 477 3.77 27.94 15.84
N LEU A 478 3.22 26.73 15.76
CA LEU A 478 1.79 26.51 15.60
C LEU A 478 1.07 26.57 16.95
N ALA A 479 -0.14 27.12 16.93
CA ALA A 479 -0.97 27.25 18.12
C ALA A 479 -1.45 25.89 18.64
N ASP A 480 -1.68 25.83 19.95
CA ASP A 480 -2.38 24.73 20.64
C ASP A 480 -3.70 25.25 21.19
N ASP A 481 -4.79 25.05 20.44
CA ASP A 481 -6.13 25.42 20.89
C ASP A 481 -6.75 24.27 21.69
N SER A 482 -7.03 24.57 22.96
CA SER A 482 -7.65 23.64 23.90
C SER A 482 -9.16 23.84 24.04
N GLU A 483 -9.76 24.80 23.34
CA GLU A 483 -11.20 25.02 23.35
C GLU A 483 -11.92 24.01 22.46
N ALA A 484 -12.86 23.25 23.05
CA ALA A 484 -13.61 22.22 22.35
C ALA A 484 -14.65 22.82 21.39
N SER A 485 -14.53 22.51 20.09
CA SER A 485 -15.40 23.02 19.02
C SER A 485 -16.42 21.98 18.55
N ALA A 486 -17.62 22.44 18.15
CA ALA A 486 -18.65 21.60 17.49
C ALA A 486 -18.38 21.37 15.99
N ALA A 487 -17.25 21.83 15.49
CA ALA A 487 -16.85 21.67 14.10
C ALA A 487 -15.35 21.37 14.03
N PHE A 488 -14.96 20.65 12.99
CA PHE A 488 -13.55 20.50 12.66
C PHE A 488 -12.95 21.83 12.21
N ASP A 489 -11.71 22.09 12.62
CA ASP A 489 -10.96 23.26 12.18
C ASP A 489 -9.85 22.86 11.19
N ALA A 490 -9.82 23.55 10.05
CA ALA A 490 -8.82 23.38 9.01
C ALA A 490 -7.57 24.27 9.23
N ALA A 491 -7.63 25.20 10.18
CA ALA A 491 -6.54 26.12 10.48
C ALA A 491 -5.29 25.35 10.93
N PRO A 492 -4.08 25.79 10.55
CA PRO A 492 -2.85 25.21 11.07
C PRO A 492 -2.78 25.34 12.59
N GLY A 493 -2.49 24.24 13.28
CA GLY A 493 -2.49 24.21 14.74
C GLY A 493 -3.21 23.00 15.29
N TRP A 494 -3.04 22.76 16.59
CA TRP A 494 -3.76 21.71 17.29
C TRP A 494 -5.13 22.19 17.70
N HIS A 495 -6.13 21.35 17.50
CA HIS A 495 -7.52 21.67 17.78
C HIS A 495 -8.20 20.55 18.54
N LEU A 496 -9.19 20.92 19.35
CA LEU A 496 -10.03 19.98 20.07
C LEU A 496 -11.42 19.93 19.43
N ALA A 497 -11.77 18.79 18.83
CA ALA A 497 -13.07 18.57 18.23
C ALA A 497 -13.97 17.84 19.22
N ASP A 498 -15.06 18.48 19.64
CA ASP A 498 -15.98 17.97 20.64
C ASP A 498 -16.86 16.85 20.05
N GLY A 499 -16.53 15.60 20.38
CA GLY A 499 -17.24 14.42 19.91
C GLY A 499 -18.74 14.43 20.26
N GLU A 500 -19.11 14.91 21.44
CA GLU A 500 -20.52 14.98 21.85
C GLU A 500 -21.31 15.94 20.94
N ARG A 501 -20.70 17.07 20.57
CA ARG A 501 -21.35 18.09 19.72
C ARG A 501 -21.27 17.75 18.24
N LEU A 502 -20.21 17.07 17.79
CA LEU A 502 -20.08 16.59 16.42
C LEU A 502 -21.08 15.47 16.10
N GLY A 503 -21.26 14.53 17.04
CA GLY A 503 -22.10 13.35 16.83
C GLY A 503 -21.75 12.64 15.52
N ALA A 504 -22.75 12.41 14.66
CA ALA A 504 -22.59 11.71 13.39
C ALA A 504 -21.61 12.36 12.38
N ALA A 505 -21.21 13.62 12.58
CA ALA A 505 -20.21 14.26 11.73
C ALA A 505 -18.78 13.76 12.00
N ALA A 506 -18.52 13.16 13.16
CA ALA A 506 -17.22 12.59 13.50
C ALA A 506 -17.03 11.23 12.83
N THR A 507 -16.59 11.23 11.58
CA THR A 507 -16.30 10.00 10.82
C THR A 507 -14.79 9.76 10.69
N MET A 508 -14.41 8.57 10.25
CA MET A 508 -13.02 8.24 9.94
C MET A 508 -12.47 9.12 8.81
N GLU A 509 -13.28 9.39 7.78
CA GLU A 509 -12.93 10.28 6.67
C GLU A 509 -12.74 11.72 7.14
N ALA A 510 -13.56 12.19 8.09
CA ALA A 510 -13.35 13.49 8.70
C ALA A 510 -12.02 13.53 9.48
N ALA A 511 -11.71 12.49 10.25
CA ALA A 511 -10.44 12.38 10.97
C ALA A 511 -9.21 12.38 10.02
N VAL A 512 -9.34 11.82 8.81
CA VAL A 512 -8.31 11.89 7.76
C VAL A 512 -8.17 13.31 7.19
N ARG A 513 -9.29 14.00 6.96
CA ARG A 513 -9.30 15.39 6.46
C ARG A 513 -8.77 16.41 7.47
N TYR A 514 -8.87 16.10 8.76
CA TYR A 514 -8.50 16.97 9.87
C TYR A 514 -7.50 16.29 10.82
N PRO A 515 -6.27 16.00 10.36
CA PRO A 515 -5.31 15.19 11.11
C PRO A 515 -4.79 15.86 12.40
N MET A 516 -4.88 17.20 12.50
CA MET A 516 -4.47 17.94 13.71
C MET A 516 -5.62 18.15 14.72
N ASN A 517 -6.83 17.65 14.42
CA ASN A 517 -7.96 17.70 15.34
C ASN A 517 -7.97 16.44 16.20
N PHE A 518 -7.82 16.60 17.51
CA PHE A 518 -8.07 15.55 18.48
C PHE A 518 -9.58 15.45 18.70
N ILE A 519 -10.18 14.31 18.37
CA ILE A 519 -11.63 14.13 18.51
C ILE A 519 -11.91 13.52 19.87
N THR A 520 -12.65 14.23 20.73
CA THR A 520 -13.03 13.69 22.03
C THR A 520 -14.06 12.58 21.89
N GLU A 521 -14.20 11.79 22.96
CA GLU A 521 -15.17 10.71 23.03
C GLU A 521 -16.59 11.19 22.73
N ILE A 522 -17.24 10.48 21.83
CA ILE A 522 -18.64 10.64 21.49
C ILE A 522 -19.45 9.73 22.41
N PRO A 523 -20.20 10.26 23.39
CA PRO A 523 -20.93 9.43 24.34
C PRO A 523 -22.19 8.82 23.71
N GLU A 524 -22.67 7.72 24.31
CA GLU A 524 -23.92 7.05 23.90
C GLU A 524 -25.16 7.97 23.97
N SER A 525 -25.11 9.06 24.77
CA SER A 525 -26.16 10.07 24.84
C SER A 525 -26.44 10.77 23.49
N THR A 526 -25.49 10.72 22.55
CA THR A 526 -25.64 11.23 21.18
C THR A 526 -26.38 10.27 20.24
N GLY A 527 -26.75 9.08 20.74
CA GLY A 527 -27.30 7.98 19.93
C GLY A 527 -26.24 7.07 19.30
N ALA A 528 -24.96 7.27 19.61
CA ALA A 528 -23.90 6.35 19.21
C ALA A 528 -24.03 4.99 19.93
N SER A 529 -23.75 3.89 19.23
CA SER A 529 -23.78 2.54 19.81
C SER A 529 -22.67 2.29 20.82
N TYR A 530 -21.55 3.01 20.70
CA TYR A 530 -20.36 2.84 21.53
C TYR A 530 -19.64 4.17 21.76
N PRO A 531 -19.09 4.40 22.96
CA PRO A 531 -18.18 5.51 23.20
C PRO A 531 -16.88 5.35 22.39
N ASN A 532 -16.60 6.31 21.49
CA ASN A 532 -15.43 6.27 20.61
C ASN A 532 -15.08 7.67 20.07
N TRP A 533 -13.95 7.82 19.35
CA TRP A 533 -13.60 9.07 18.67
C TRP A 533 -14.30 9.25 17.31
N TYR A 534 -14.93 8.21 16.79
CA TYR A 534 -15.77 8.26 15.60
C TYR A 534 -17.16 7.71 15.91
N TYR A 535 -18.17 8.26 15.24
CA TYR A 535 -19.56 7.92 15.48
C TYR A 535 -19.85 6.52 14.93
N VAL A 536 -20.41 5.67 15.78
CA VAL A 536 -20.92 4.36 15.38
C VAL A 536 -22.44 4.40 15.47
N ALA A 537 -23.13 4.33 14.34
CA ALA A 537 -24.59 4.43 14.33
C ALA A 537 -25.25 3.22 15.00
N ALA A 538 -26.53 3.37 15.38
CA ALA A 538 -27.34 2.27 15.89
C ALA A 538 -27.42 1.12 14.86
N GLY A 539 -26.96 -0.07 15.25
CA GLY A 539 -26.93 -1.25 14.37
C GLY A 539 -25.64 -1.42 13.56
N ASP A 540 -24.76 -0.40 13.54
CA ASP A 540 -23.41 -0.52 12.99
C ASP A 540 -22.46 -1.18 14.00
N ARG A 541 -21.30 -1.59 13.49
CA ARG A 541 -20.28 -2.28 14.27
C ARG A 541 -19.00 -1.46 14.39
N LEU A 542 -18.26 -1.73 15.46
CA LEU A 542 -16.90 -1.22 15.62
C LEU A 542 -15.97 -1.81 14.55
N LYS A 543 -15.01 -0.98 14.13
CA LYS A 543 -13.99 -1.31 13.15
C LYS A 543 -12.73 -1.73 13.91
N ASP A 544 -12.52 -3.04 14.01
CA ASP A 544 -11.37 -3.60 14.73
C ASP A 544 -10.16 -3.82 13.79
N ASP A 545 -10.42 -3.80 12.49
CA ASP A 545 -9.49 -3.94 11.37
C ASP A 545 -8.74 -2.64 11.04
N LEU A 546 -8.98 -1.54 11.77
CA LEU A 546 -8.34 -0.25 11.50
C LEU A 546 -6.81 -0.34 11.53
N TRP A 547 -6.23 -1.14 12.42
CA TRP A 547 -4.79 -1.47 12.39
C TRP A 547 -4.52 -2.91 11.99
N GLY A 548 -5.47 -3.54 11.31
CA GLY A 548 -5.28 -4.83 10.69
C GLY A 548 -5.54 -6.05 11.55
N CYS A 549 -6.16 -5.88 12.72
CA CYS A 549 -6.56 -7.02 13.55
C CYS A 549 -7.74 -7.74 12.91
N THR A 550 -7.54 -9.01 12.55
CA THR A 550 -8.59 -9.88 12.01
C THR A 550 -9.15 -10.84 13.06
N ASP A 551 -8.42 -11.11 14.15
CA ASP A 551 -8.92 -11.87 15.31
C ASP A 551 -8.31 -11.34 16.61
N ALA A 552 -9.18 -10.91 17.53
CA ALA A 552 -8.83 -10.28 18.81
C ALA A 552 -8.04 -11.18 19.78
N LEU A 553 -8.02 -12.49 19.54
CA LEU A 553 -7.32 -13.49 20.35
C LEU A 553 -6.17 -14.17 19.61
N SER A 554 -5.78 -13.68 18.43
CA SER A 554 -4.66 -14.23 17.66
C SER A 554 -3.54 -13.20 17.44
N ASP A 555 -2.37 -13.69 17.02
CA ASP A 555 -1.30 -12.88 16.42
C ASP A 555 -1.54 -12.58 14.93
N VAL A 556 -2.59 -13.17 14.37
CA VAL A 556 -2.99 -13.05 12.97
C VAL A 556 -3.60 -11.68 12.75
N GLY A 557 -2.93 -10.91 11.90
CA GLY A 557 -3.33 -9.60 11.47
C GLY A 557 -2.27 -9.05 10.52
N GLU A 558 -2.71 -8.36 9.48
CA GLU A 558 -1.83 -7.79 8.46
C GLU A 558 -1.90 -6.28 8.54
N LYS A 559 -0.83 -5.58 8.17
CA LYS A 559 -0.84 -4.12 8.13
C LYS A 559 -2.03 -3.62 7.28
N SER A 560 -2.83 -2.71 7.82
CA SER A 560 -3.93 -2.06 7.10
C SER A 560 -3.49 -0.69 6.57
N ILE A 561 -4.39 -0.04 5.81
CA ILE A 561 -4.17 1.32 5.35
C ILE A 561 -4.16 2.37 6.46
N TYR A 562 -4.64 2.12 7.68
CA TYR A 562 -4.55 3.08 8.79
C TYR A 562 -3.46 2.75 9.82
N ASP A 563 -2.72 1.66 9.63
CA ASP A 563 -1.59 1.31 10.48
C ASP A 563 -0.49 2.38 10.35
N PRO A 564 -0.07 3.04 11.46
CA PRO A 564 0.87 4.16 11.42
C PRO A 564 2.33 3.74 11.25
N CYS A 565 2.68 2.45 11.30
CA CYS A 565 4.08 2.01 11.29
C CYS A 565 4.73 2.17 9.90
N PRO A 566 6.08 2.21 9.83
CA PRO A 566 6.80 2.29 8.55
C PRO A 566 6.76 0.99 7.74
N PRO A 567 7.24 0.97 6.48
CA PRO A 567 7.29 -0.23 5.66
C PRO A 567 8.03 -1.39 6.35
N GLY A 568 7.46 -2.60 6.30
CA GLY A 568 8.00 -3.80 6.95
C GLY A 568 7.66 -3.93 8.44
N TYR A 569 6.86 -3.00 8.97
CA TYR A 569 6.42 -2.97 10.34
C TYR A 569 4.92 -2.71 10.46
N ARG A 570 4.30 -3.29 11.49
CA ARG A 570 2.90 -3.09 11.88
C ARG A 570 2.77 -2.75 13.35
N VAL A 571 1.62 -2.24 13.77
CA VAL A 571 1.29 -2.08 15.20
C VAL A 571 1.37 -3.45 15.86
N SER A 572 2.03 -3.53 17.00
CA SER A 572 2.23 -4.80 17.70
C SER A 572 0.90 -5.46 18.07
N HIS A 573 0.78 -6.78 17.85
CA HIS A 573 -0.32 -7.53 18.44
C HIS A 573 -0.18 -7.59 19.97
N ARG A 574 -1.28 -7.81 20.67
CA ARG A 574 -1.35 -7.74 22.14
C ARG A 574 -0.42 -8.69 22.91
N PHE A 575 0.02 -9.77 22.27
CA PHE A 575 0.82 -10.80 22.92
C PHE A 575 2.30 -10.45 23.07
N VAL A 576 2.81 -9.39 22.43
CA VAL A 576 4.23 -8.99 22.57
C VAL A 576 4.64 -8.76 24.03
N TRP A 577 3.72 -8.33 24.88
CA TRP A 577 3.99 -8.11 26.30
C TRP A 577 3.96 -9.37 27.15
N THR A 578 3.50 -10.51 26.62
CA THR A 578 3.51 -11.78 27.36
C THR A 578 4.92 -12.29 27.63
N ALA A 579 5.93 -11.86 26.88
CA ALA A 579 7.32 -12.13 27.23
C ALA A 579 7.74 -11.50 28.57
N PHE A 580 6.97 -10.52 29.07
CA PHE A 580 7.27 -9.79 30.30
C PHE A 580 6.57 -10.38 31.54
N ALA A 581 5.77 -11.45 31.42
CA ALA A 581 5.27 -12.23 32.56
C ALA A 581 4.82 -13.64 32.16
N PRO A 582 4.69 -14.58 33.12
CA PRO A 582 4.29 -15.96 32.81
C PRO A 582 2.92 -16.12 32.12
N THR A 583 2.00 -15.15 32.30
CA THR A 583 0.70 -15.07 31.61
C THR A 583 0.28 -13.60 31.42
N ALA A 584 -0.61 -13.31 30.46
CA ALA A 584 -1.13 -11.94 30.20
C ALA A 584 -1.85 -11.31 31.41
N ASP A 585 -2.37 -12.14 32.31
CA ASP A 585 -3.11 -11.76 33.52
C ASP A 585 -2.26 -11.76 34.81
N ALA A 586 -0.97 -12.11 34.75
CA ALA A 586 -0.13 -12.25 35.93
C ALA A 586 0.22 -10.89 36.60
N PRO A 587 0.17 -10.79 37.95
CA PRO A 587 0.55 -9.58 38.68
C PRO A 587 2.04 -9.25 38.61
N PHE A 588 2.35 -8.01 38.20
CA PHE A 588 3.70 -7.45 37.94
C PHE A 588 4.73 -7.49 39.10
N SER A 589 4.36 -7.85 40.33
CA SER A 589 5.03 -7.29 41.51
C SER A 589 6.29 -7.99 42.05
N GLN A 590 6.88 -9.01 41.41
CA GLN A 590 8.08 -9.66 41.97
C GLN A 590 9.26 -9.96 41.01
N TRP A 591 9.15 -9.73 39.70
CA TRP A 591 10.19 -10.22 38.76
C TRP A 591 10.91 -9.15 37.93
N TYR A 592 10.43 -7.89 37.88
CA TYR A 592 10.78 -6.96 36.78
C TYR A 592 11.10 -5.51 37.19
N LYS A 593 11.70 -5.31 38.37
CA LYS A 593 12.30 -4.02 38.76
C LYS A 593 13.71 -4.27 39.28
N GLN A 594 14.63 -4.71 38.43
CA GLN A 594 16.02 -4.84 38.86
C GLN A 594 16.71 -3.48 38.80
N GLY A 595 16.94 -2.87 39.97
CA GLY A 595 18.11 -2.01 40.23
C GLY A 595 18.41 -0.84 39.26
N THR A 596 17.44 -0.33 38.51
CA THR A 596 17.67 0.80 37.59
C THR A 596 17.53 2.15 38.30
N SER A 597 18.21 3.18 37.77
CA SER A 597 18.03 4.59 38.19
C SER A 597 16.70 5.20 37.71
N VAL A 598 15.87 4.44 37.00
CA VAL A 598 14.62 4.90 36.38
C VAL A 598 13.47 4.69 37.36
N SER A 599 12.83 5.78 37.80
CA SER A 599 11.67 5.64 38.66
C SER A 599 10.44 5.20 37.85
N ALA A 600 9.46 4.59 38.51
CA ALA A 600 8.20 4.21 37.84
C ALA A 600 7.40 5.41 37.30
N ASN A 601 7.78 6.65 37.66
CA ASN A 601 7.21 7.88 37.10
C ASN A 601 7.87 8.26 35.77
N ASP A 602 9.05 7.72 35.49
CA ASP A 602 9.86 8.03 34.29
C ASP A 602 9.76 6.90 33.25
N GLY A 603 9.46 5.68 33.69
CA GLY A 603 9.17 4.54 32.82
C GLY A 603 9.42 3.20 33.50
N LEU A 604 9.46 2.15 32.69
CA LEU A 604 9.80 0.78 33.11
C LEU A 604 10.91 0.24 32.23
N VAL A 605 11.84 -0.51 32.84
CA VAL A 605 12.87 -1.27 32.14
C VAL A 605 12.63 -2.74 32.44
N PHE A 606 12.50 -3.54 31.40
CA PHE A 606 12.37 -5.00 31.48
C PHE A 606 13.69 -5.63 31.04
N THR A 607 14.07 -6.74 31.67
CA THR A 607 15.18 -7.57 31.18
C THR A 607 14.60 -8.88 30.66
N VAL A 608 14.70 -9.11 29.35
CA VAL A 608 14.15 -10.29 28.68
C VAL A 608 15.25 -10.91 27.84
N GLU A 609 15.58 -12.17 28.13
CA GLU A 609 16.64 -12.89 27.39
C GLU A 609 17.97 -12.11 27.30
N GLY A 610 18.30 -11.35 28.36
CA GLY A 610 19.52 -10.52 28.42
C GLY A 610 19.45 -9.16 27.72
N GLN A 611 18.32 -8.80 27.12
CA GLN A 611 18.06 -7.49 26.52
C GLN A 611 17.34 -6.57 27.52
N GLU A 612 17.75 -5.29 27.57
CA GLU A 612 17.06 -4.26 28.34
C GLU A 612 16.04 -3.52 27.46
N ILE A 613 14.76 -3.63 27.82
CA ILE A 613 13.64 -3.07 27.06
C ILE A 613 13.02 -1.93 27.88
N TYR A 614 13.18 -0.70 27.40
CA TYR A 614 12.64 0.48 28.06
C TYR A 614 11.28 0.88 27.47
N TYR A 615 10.32 1.18 28.35
CA TYR A 615 9.04 1.81 28.03
C TYR A 615 8.90 3.12 28.82
N PRO A 616 8.80 4.28 28.16
CA PRO A 616 8.71 5.56 28.84
C PRO A 616 7.32 5.77 29.47
N ALA A 617 7.28 6.45 30.60
CA ALA A 617 6.03 6.92 31.20
C ALA A 617 5.54 8.22 30.51
N ALA A 618 5.31 8.15 29.20
CA ALA A 618 4.98 9.31 28.36
C ALA A 618 3.57 9.89 28.64
N GLY A 619 2.73 9.21 29.41
CA GLY A 619 1.35 9.62 29.67
C GLY A 619 0.41 9.26 28.52
N MET A 620 -0.70 10.00 28.40
CA MET A 620 -1.67 9.90 27.31
C MET A 620 -2.45 11.21 27.13
N LEU A 621 -3.13 11.37 26.00
CA LEU A 621 -4.23 12.33 25.84
C LEU A 621 -5.52 11.66 26.29
N PHE A 622 -6.23 12.30 27.22
CA PHE A 622 -7.44 11.73 27.77
C PHE A 622 -8.59 11.83 26.77
N GLY A 623 -9.20 10.69 26.42
CA GLY A 623 -10.18 10.62 25.33
C GLY A 623 -11.38 11.56 25.48
N THR A 624 -11.82 11.89 26.69
CA THR A 624 -13.00 12.76 26.89
C THR A 624 -12.68 14.25 26.85
N THR A 625 -11.42 14.66 27.04
CA THR A 625 -11.05 16.08 27.17
C THR A 625 -9.90 16.53 26.28
N GLY A 626 -9.17 15.60 25.66
CA GLY A 626 -7.90 15.89 24.95
C GLY A 626 -6.75 16.32 25.87
N ALA A 627 -6.98 16.47 27.18
CA ALA A 627 -5.96 16.93 28.12
C ALA A 627 -4.89 15.86 28.35
N ALA A 628 -3.64 16.30 28.50
CA ALA A 628 -2.54 15.39 28.79
C ALA A 628 -2.59 14.90 30.25
N ARG A 629 -2.41 13.59 30.44
CA ARG A 629 -2.39 12.95 31.74
C ARG A 629 -1.00 12.40 32.04
N PHE A 630 -0.26 13.13 32.89
CA PHE A 630 0.99 12.69 33.51
C PHE A 630 0.77 12.53 34.99
N THR A 631 0.82 11.31 35.54
CA THR A 631 1.08 11.05 36.97
C THR A 631 0.84 9.58 37.28
N LYS A 632 1.90 8.85 37.68
CA LYS A 632 1.93 7.65 38.56
C LYS A 632 0.99 6.46 38.29
N SER A 633 0.08 6.56 37.34
CA SER A 633 -1.00 5.64 36.98
C SER A 633 -1.54 6.03 35.61
N GLY A 634 -1.43 5.15 34.62
CA GLY A 634 -2.11 5.27 33.32
C GLY A 634 -1.29 5.92 32.20
N TRP A 635 -0.15 5.33 31.85
CA TRP A 635 0.40 5.45 30.50
C TRP A 635 0.09 4.17 29.71
N TYR A 636 -0.02 4.31 28.39
CA TYR A 636 -0.54 3.27 27.51
C TYR A 636 0.33 3.11 26.26
N VAL A 637 0.66 1.87 25.92
CA VAL A 637 1.15 1.55 24.57
C VAL A 637 0.11 0.68 23.90
N TRP A 638 -0.37 1.12 22.75
CA TRP A 638 -1.42 0.42 22.03
C TRP A 638 -0.96 -0.92 21.46
N SER A 639 -1.90 -1.87 21.42
CA SER A 639 -1.82 -3.01 20.52
C SER A 639 -2.76 -2.82 19.33
N ALA A 640 -2.57 -3.60 18.28
CA ALA A 640 -3.44 -3.63 17.11
C ALA A 640 -4.84 -4.21 17.40
N SER A 641 -5.06 -4.83 18.56
CA SER A 641 -6.26 -5.61 18.86
C SER A 641 -7.18 -4.92 19.89
N PRO A 642 -8.50 -5.22 19.88
CA PRO A 642 -9.36 -4.87 21.01
C PRO A 642 -8.95 -5.63 22.28
N TYR A 643 -9.42 -5.17 23.44
CA TYR A 643 -9.04 -5.76 24.72
C TYR A 643 -9.56 -7.19 24.90
N ALA A 644 -10.69 -7.52 24.31
CA ALA A 644 -11.27 -8.86 24.29
C ALA A 644 -12.19 -8.96 23.07
N PRO A 645 -12.59 -10.17 22.65
CA PRO A 645 -13.70 -10.33 21.73
C PRO A 645 -14.89 -9.51 22.22
N ASP A 646 -15.55 -8.82 21.31
CA ASP A 646 -16.77 -8.06 21.58
C ASP A 646 -16.57 -6.90 22.57
N SER A 647 -15.34 -6.37 22.66
CA SER A 647 -15.02 -5.23 23.54
C SER A 647 -14.94 -3.90 22.78
N PRO A 648 -15.64 -2.85 23.26
CA PRO A 648 -15.49 -1.51 22.69
C PRO A 648 -14.14 -0.86 23.03
N LYS A 649 -13.36 -1.44 23.94
CA LYS A 649 -12.07 -0.91 24.36
C LYS A 649 -10.91 -1.54 23.59
N ALA A 650 -9.87 -0.76 23.37
CA ALA A 650 -8.62 -1.23 22.79
C ALA A 650 -7.76 -1.97 23.83
N GLY A 651 -7.01 -2.98 23.36
CA GLY A 651 -5.97 -3.63 24.15
C GLY A 651 -4.72 -2.75 24.19
N ALA A 652 -4.16 -2.57 25.38
CA ALA A 652 -2.96 -1.77 25.58
C ALA A 652 -2.08 -2.36 26.68
N PHE A 653 -0.78 -2.06 26.60
CA PHE A 653 0.08 -2.14 27.77
C PHE A 653 -0.32 -1.04 28.74
N VAL A 654 -0.63 -1.39 29.99
CA VAL A 654 -1.11 -0.42 30.99
C VAL A 654 -0.32 -0.54 32.28
N LEU A 655 0.14 0.60 32.81
CA LEU A 655 0.61 0.69 34.18
C LEU A 655 -0.46 1.37 35.06
N GLU A 656 -1.38 0.58 35.65
CA GLU A 656 -2.36 1.09 36.63
C GLU A 656 -1.94 0.75 38.06
N THR A 657 -2.19 1.66 39.00
CA THR A 657 -1.95 1.46 40.44
C THR A 657 -2.88 0.44 41.09
N ILE A 658 -3.98 0.06 40.41
CA ILE A 658 -5.08 -0.75 40.96
C ILE A 658 -5.12 -2.16 40.35
N GLN A 659 -4.82 -2.32 39.07
CA GLN A 659 -4.79 -3.62 38.40
C GLN A 659 -3.37 -3.99 38.00
N LYS A 660 -2.86 -5.07 38.60
CA LYS A 660 -1.56 -5.63 38.26
C LYS A 660 -1.64 -6.49 36.98
N LYS A 661 -1.88 -5.91 35.81
CA LYS A 661 -1.91 -6.65 34.54
C LYS A 661 -1.02 -5.99 33.50
N LEU A 662 -0.31 -6.79 32.71
CA LEU A 662 0.49 -6.30 31.57
C LEU A 662 -0.40 -5.79 30.44
N LEU A 663 -1.52 -6.48 30.23
CA LEU A 663 -2.48 -6.19 29.19
C LEU A 663 -3.75 -5.66 29.82
N GLY A 664 -3.96 -4.36 29.65
CA GLY A 664 -5.14 -3.64 30.10
C GLY A 664 -5.97 -3.15 28.93
N SER A 665 -6.97 -2.34 29.27
CA SER A 665 -7.91 -1.76 28.31
C SER A 665 -7.95 -0.25 28.43
N ALA A 666 -8.08 0.46 27.32
CA ALA A 666 -8.39 1.89 27.32
C ALA A 666 -9.44 2.23 26.24
N ALA A 667 -10.10 3.37 26.42
CA ALA A 667 -11.01 3.90 25.42
C ALA A 667 -10.24 4.20 24.13
N ARG A 668 -10.81 3.84 22.98
CA ARG A 668 -10.18 4.03 21.67
C ARG A 668 -9.95 5.52 21.35
N SER A 669 -10.72 6.40 22.00
CA SER A 669 -10.61 7.86 21.92
C SER A 669 -9.36 8.44 22.57
N CYS A 670 -8.68 7.71 23.48
CA CYS A 670 -7.45 8.19 24.09
C CYS A 670 -6.31 8.29 23.05
N GLY A 671 -5.42 9.27 23.22
CA GLY A 671 -4.17 9.36 22.46
C GLY A 671 -3.03 8.68 23.23
N ALA A 672 -2.41 7.65 22.68
CA ALA A 672 -1.32 6.94 23.34
C ALA A 672 -0.24 6.43 22.37
N GLN A 673 0.84 5.88 22.91
CA GLN A 673 2.02 5.53 22.11
C GLN A 673 1.79 4.24 21.32
N VAL A 674 2.49 4.11 20.20
CA VAL A 674 2.58 2.88 19.42
C VAL A 674 4.02 2.37 19.45
N ARG A 675 4.21 1.06 19.59
CA ARG A 675 5.49 0.40 19.37
C ARG A 675 5.31 -0.63 18.26
N CYS A 676 6.03 -0.44 17.17
CA CYS A 676 5.88 -1.28 15.99
C CYS A 676 6.62 -2.61 16.15
N MET A 677 6.03 -3.66 15.61
CA MET A 677 6.66 -4.97 15.43
C MET A 677 6.93 -5.21 13.95
N ARG A 678 7.92 -6.06 13.67
CA ARG A 678 8.23 -6.51 12.31
C ARG A 678 7.06 -7.33 11.78
N GLU A 679 6.65 -7.09 10.53
CA GLU A 679 5.61 -7.85 9.82
C GLU A 679 5.95 -9.33 9.65
#